data_AF-A0A819JMS7-F1
#
_entry.id   AF-A0A819JMS7-F1
#
_cell.length_a   1.000
_cell.length_b   1.000
_cell.length_c   1.000
_cell.angle_alpha   90.00
_cell.angle_beta   90.00
_cell.angle_gamma   90.00
#
_symmetry.space_group_name_H-M   'P 1'
#
loop_
_entity.id
_entity.type
_entity.pdbx_description
1 polymer ?
#
loop_
_entity_poly.entity_id
_entity_poly.type
_entity_poly.pdbx_seq_one_letter_code
_entity_poly.pdbx_strand_id
1 'polypeptide(L)'
;MSYLNEFQRIATAYNGTRAVNTPGFNATFDYINNYLTANTNYKITKTFFFLKDFALASNPILISSINGIKKNYTYSTNPSSAEFYHVKYSTSTNFSNNIQLTVIPNVGCSDDDWQKAIPPPQGRVALVKRGICAFRDKAILVTKYNVAALLLYNDGTSPNHVAPLEVNLAQDNAIPALFLSFTIGQALVNAAQNSSTNTTVQLVINVKDLPDFPVGNICADTPTGNITQTIVIGSHSDSVANGPGINDNGSGSAANLALAVALARLFRTSTYPKYKYRVRFCWWGAEELGLVGSDFHVKQAKNSSIIGERLQDYLINLNYDTIGSPNYMFGIYNGRAAKNDTPLQALPGSTKITDLFQNWFIQQNLPWDYRDLDGRSDYAPFLAEGIVACGLSAGTDGIKTQKQRDRYDQMLGQGLGGISGIMYDPCYHQICDSIQNINLFGYEKMVQAAAYVLEFLGREDDLKAWLYPSIEIQRFTESAVNDSLKIMSNDDDDDDYPFQCLSQEARELYLESHISRIRIPSPLVFYRDYVSRNKPVIIQGALDQWSALSKWNTSEYLRHQLGDTQVTIDITPDGYGDCVKLHKYFVTPLEEKMSFNHFMDIIEGKTSFNGIVYCQHQNSSFTTEFQQLNNDIHELSWVREAFGNPPDAVNLWIGTSKSISTLHHDPYENLYAVIRGRKHFTLYPPTDLYWLDQKFYKKAHYERYNSTQKIIDDDGINLKINENFIIVPDDNEVPWFDHDKNDLEQNTYLNPLKITLESNELLYLPSLWFHTVQQDSPMTIACNFWYDMEYDIKWNYYQFMSNTIKQKRKSEEKRT
;
A
#
# COMPACT_ATOMS: atom_id res chain seq x y z
N MET A 1 9.55 22.42 18.60
CA MET A 1 9.29 23.78 19.11
C MET A 1 10.50 24.71 19.11
N SER A 2 11.66 24.37 19.68
CA SER A 2 12.83 25.28 19.67
C SER A 2 13.22 25.75 18.26
N TYR A 3 13.22 24.86 17.27
CA TYR A 3 13.54 25.19 15.88
C TYR A 3 12.52 26.13 15.24
N LEU A 4 11.23 25.94 15.51
CA LEU A 4 10.16 26.83 15.03
C LEU A 4 10.28 28.23 15.63
N ASN A 5 10.58 28.33 16.93
CA ASN A 5 10.83 29.62 17.58
C ASN A 5 12.01 30.35 16.96
N GLU A 6 13.05 29.63 16.55
CA GLU A 6 14.20 30.23 15.89
C GLU A 6 13.87 30.71 14.47
N PHE A 7 13.11 29.93 13.69
CA PHE A 7 12.59 30.42 12.40
C PHE A 7 11.70 31.65 12.56
N GLN A 8 10.83 31.68 13.58
CA GLN A 8 10.04 32.86 13.92
C GLN A 8 10.91 34.06 14.27
N ARG A 9 11.95 33.84 15.10
CA ARG A 9 12.90 34.89 15.48
C ARG A 9 13.62 35.46 14.26
N ILE A 10 14.05 34.60 13.34
CA ILE A 10 14.70 35.00 12.08
C ILE A 10 13.73 35.82 11.23
N ALA A 11 12.51 35.34 11.01
CA ALA A 11 11.51 36.07 10.24
C ALA A 11 11.25 37.45 10.85
N THR A 12 10.99 37.52 12.17
CA THR A 12 10.77 38.79 12.88
C THR A 12 11.96 39.75 12.77
N ALA A 13 13.19 39.24 12.82
CA ALA A 13 14.39 40.07 12.68
C ALA A 13 14.58 40.65 11.27
N TYR A 14 13.98 40.02 10.25
CA TYR A 14 14.16 40.38 8.84
C TYR A 14 12.82 40.65 8.14
N ASN A 15 12.09 41.65 8.65
CA ASN A 15 10.84 42.17 8.07
C ASN A 15 9.67 41.17 7.99
N GLY A 16 9.64 40.19 8.88
CA GLY A 16 8.52 39.26 9.03
C GLY A 16 8.46 38.16 7.98
N THR A 17 9.55 37.86 7.27
CA THR A 17 9.56 36.83 6.20
C THR A 17 10.89 36.07 6.14
N ARG A 18 10.84 34.85 5.57
CA ARG A 18 12.00 34.02 5.22
C ARG A 18 12.03 33.73 3.71
N ALA A 19 11.34 34.54 2.91
CA ALA A 19 11.29 34.41 1.46
C ALA A 19 12.66 34.53 0.80
N VAL A 20 12.86 33.82 -0.30
CA VAL A 20 14.09 33.95 -1.09
C VAL A 20 14.34 35.39 -1.56
N ASN A 21 15.60 35.73 -1.80
CA ASN A 21 16.08 37.11 -2.03
C ASN A 21 15.88 38.05 -0.82
N THR A 22 15.77 37.52 0.40
CA THR A 22 15.73 38.33 1.63
C THR A 22 16.85 37.93 2.60
N PRO A 23 17.28 38.84 3.50
CA PRO A 23 18.15 38.48 4.61
C PRO A 23 17.59 37.38 5.52
N GLY A 24 16.26 37.26 5.62
CA GLY A 24 15.59 36.23 6.42
C GLY A 24 15.81 34.81 5.88
N PHE A 25 15.81 34.65 4.55
CA PHE A 25 16.18 33.37 3.94
C PHE A 25 17.64 33.01 4.20
N ASN A 26 18.56 33.96 3.98
CA ASN A 26 19.99 33.73 4.23
C ASN A 26 20.27 33.35 5.69
N ALA A 27 19.63 34.03 6.64
CA ALA A 27 19.75 33.70 8.06
C ALA A 27 19.14 32.33 8.41
N THR A 28 18.04 31.93 7.75
CA THR A 28 17.46 30.58 7.89
C THR A 28 18.43 29.52 7.39
N PHE A 29 18.99 29.74 6.21
CA PHE A 29 19.99 28.87 5.58
C PHE A 29 21.24 28.71 6.48
N ASP A 30 21.78 29.82 6.99
CA ASP A 30 22.92 29.81 7.90
C ASP A 30 22.61 29.09 9.22
N TYR A 31 21.42 29.32 9.78
CA TYR A 31 20.99 28.64 11.00
C TYR A 31 20.95 27.12 10.82
N ILE A 32 20.30 26.61 9.76
CA ILE A 32 20.23 25.17 9.48
C ILE A 32 21.64 24.58 9.32
N ASN A 33 22.49 25.21 8.51
CA ASN A 33 23.88 24.79 8.28
C ASN A 33 24.67 24.70 9.60
N ASN A 34 24.64 25.78 10.39
CA ASN A 34 25.40 25.90 11.63
C ASN A 34 24.88 24.91 12.68
N TYR A 35 23.56 24.74 12.78
CA TYR A 35 22.96 23.82 13.73
C TYR A 35 23.29 22.36 13.40
N LEU A 36 23.23 21.96 12.13
CA LEU A 36 23.65 20.62 11.68
C LEU A 36 25.13 20.37 11.95
N THR A 37 25.99 21.35 11.64
CA THR A 37 27.45 21.25 11.85
C THR A 37 27.77 21.08 13.33
N ALA A 38 27.08 21.81 14.21
CA ALA A 38 27.30 21.72 15.65
C ALA A 38 26.73 20.44 16.28
N ASN A 39 25.65 19.89 15.73
CA ASN A 39 24.90 18.82 16.41
C ASN A 39 25.02 17.44 15.76
N THR A 40 25.58 17.33 14.56
CA THR A 40 25.69 16.07 13.81
C THR A 40 27.13 15.84 13.33
N ASN A 41 27.44 14.64 12.84
CA ASN A 41 28.66 14.35 12.08
C ASN A 41 28.35 14.08 10.60
N TYR A 42 27.24 14.65 10.10
CA TYR A 42 26.74 14.41 8.76
C TYR A 42 27.58 15.16 7.73
N LYS A 43 27.63 14.65 6.50
CA LYS A 43 28.24 15.39 5.38
C LYS A 43 27.21 16.42 4.90
N ILE A 44 27.48 17.69 5.15
CA ILE A 44 26.61 18.80 4.74
C ILE A 44 27.05 19.30 3.37
N THR A 45 26.12 19.30 2.43
CA THR A 45 26.29 19.80 1.05
C THR A 45 25.38 21.00 0.85
N LYS A 46 25.95 22.07 0.31
CA LYS A 46 25.23 23.29 -0.08
C LYS A 46 25.32 23.44 -1.58
N THR A 47 24.18 23.58 -2.25
CA THR A 47 24.14 23.84 -3.69
C THR A 47 23.40 25.14 -3.94
N PHE A 48 23.94 25.94 -4.86
CA PHE A 48 23.37 27.24 -5.20
C PHE A 48 22.97 27.27 -6.67
N PHE A 49 21.86 27.92 -6.95
CA PHE A 49 21.37 28.22 -8.29
C PHE A 49 20.88 29.66 -8.33
N PHE A 50 20.81 30.24 -9.52
CA PHE A 50 20.40 31.62 -9.72
C PHE A 50 18.95 31.69 -10.18
N LEU A 51 18.21 32.61 -9.58
CA LEU A 51 16.86 32.94 -10.00
C LEU A 51 16.84 34.30 -10.69
N LYS A 52 16.05 34.38 -11.75
CA LYS A 52 15.73 35.65 -12.39
C LYS A 52 14.93 36.53 -11.46
N ASP A 53 15.32 37.80 -11.41
CA ASP A 53 14.56 38.85 -10.72
C ASP A 53 14.08 39.90 -11.70
N PHE A 54 12.97 40.54 -11.38
CA PHE A 54 12.37 41.55 -12.22
C PHE A 54 11.45 42.44 -11.39
N ALA A 55 11.22 43.65 -11.89
CA ALA A 55 10.25 44.56 -11.33
C ALA A 55 9.33 45.09 -12.42
N LEU A 56 8.13 45.51 -12.03
CA LEU A 56 7.26 46.27 -12.93
C LEU A 56 7.89 47.64 -13.18
N ALA A 57 8.08 47.99 -14.46
CA ALA A 57 8.51 49.32 -14.88
C ALA A 57 7.33 50.31 -14.86
N SER A 58 6.10 49.82 -14.97
CA SER A 58 4.86 50.57 -14.79
C SER A 58 3.73 49.63 -14.35
N ASN A 59 2.66 50.19 -13.78
CA ASN A 59 1.45 49.41 -13.48
C ASN A 59 0.94 48.73 -14.75
N PRO A 60 0.60 47.42 -14.71
CA PRO A 60 0.01 46.76 -15.85
C PRO A 60 -1.37 47.33 -16.16
N ILE A 61 -1.75 47.27 -17.44
CA ILE A 61 -3.04 47.77 -17.94
C ILE A 61 -3.82 46.57 -18.46
N LEU A 62 -5.05 46.41 -17.97
CA LEU A 62 -6.03 45.48 -18.51
C LEU A 62 -7.32 46.25 -18.82
N ILE A 63 -7.77 46.15 -20.07
CA ILE A 63 -9.01 46.77 -20.53
C ILE A 63 -9.79 45.70 -21.30
N SER A 64 -11.03 45.43 -20.92
CA SER A 64 -11.93 44.60 -21.74
C SER A 64 -12.79 45.48 -22.63
N SER A 65 -13.14 45.00 -23.81
CA SER A 65 -14.11 45.59 -24.72
C SER A 65 -15.16 44.54 -25.10
N ILE A 66 -16.39 44.74 -24.66
CA ILE A 66 -17.54 43.87 -24.97
C ILE A 66 -18.48 44.69 -25.87
N ASN A 67 -18.65 44.27 -27.13
CA ASN A 67 -19.44 45.01 -28.12
C ASN A 67 -19.03 46.50 -28.27
N GLY A 68 -17.73 46.77 -28.11
CA GLY A 68 -17.16 48.12 -28.20
C GLY A 68 -17.21 48.94 -26.90
N ILE A 69 -17.92 48.47 -25.87
CA ILE A 69 -17.93 49.13 -24.56
C ILE A 69 -16.67 48.73 -23.79
N LYS A 70 -15.83 49.72 -23.50
CA LYS A 70 -14.57 49.52 -22.78
C LYS A 70 -14.76 49.61 -21.27
N LYS A 71 -14.11 48.71 -20.53
CA LYS A 71 -13.97 48.75 -19.07
C LYS A 71 -12.51 48.56 -18.70
N ASN A 72 -11.98 49.50 -17.93
CA ASN A 72 -10.65 49.42 -17.34
C ASN A 72 -10.74 48.73 -15.98
N TYR A 73 -9.74 47.93 -15.66
CA TYR A 73 -9.62 47.28 -14.36
C TYR A 73 -8.48 47.90 -13.55
N THR A 74 -8.58 47.79 -12.23
CA THR A 74 -7.64 48.42 -11.29
C THR A 74 -6.53 47.46 -10.87
N TYR A 75 -5.30 47.76 -11.26
CA TYR A 75 -4.12 47.20 -10.61
C TYR A 75 -3.83 47.99 -9.34
N SER A 76 -3.60 47.29 -8.23
CA SER A 76 -3.19 47.88 -6.96
C SER A 76 -2.33 46.89 -6.22
N THR A 77 -1.35 47.35 -5.44
CA THR A 77 -0.63 46.51 -4.48
C THR A 77 -1.39 46.35 -3.17
N ASN A 78 -2.48 47.10 -2.97
CA ASN A 78 -3.37 46.96 -1.83
C ASN A 78 -4.48 45.94 -2.11
N PRO A 79 -4.54 44.80 -1.38
CA PRO A 79 -5.51 43.73 -1.58
C PRO A 79 -6.98 44.17 -1.55
N SER A 80 -7.32 45.20 -0.77
CA SER A 80 -8.71 45.69 -0.64
C SER A 80 -9.23 46.43 -1.89
N SER A 81 -8.34 46.75 -2.83
CA SER A 81 -8.64 47.59 -4.00
C SER A 81 -8.23 46.98 -5.33
N ALA A 82 -7.46 45.88 -5.30
CA ALA A 82 -6.95 45.23 -6.49
C ALA A 82 -8.06 44.40 -7.17
N GLU A 83 -8.28 44.69 -8.44
CA GLU A 83 -9.15 43.89 -9.31
C GLU A 83 -8.37 42.76 -10.01
N PHE A 84 -7.07 42.96 -10.19
CA PHE A 84 -6.14 41.97 -10.70
C PHE A 84 -4.71 42.20 -10.20
N TYR A 85 -3.88 41.16 -10.28
CA TYR A 85 -2.45 41.18 -10.00
C TYR A 85 -1.61 40.77 -11.20
N HIS A 86 -0.35 41.22 -11.17
CA HIS A 86 0.69 40.71 -12.05
C HIS A 86 1.12 39.32 -11.58
N VAL A 87 1.31 38.40 -12.53
CA VAL A 87 1.78 37.05 -12.21
C VAL A 87 3.31 37.02 -12.21
N LYS A 88 3.93 36.40 -11.21
CA LYS A 88 5.39 36.27 -11.14
C LYS A 88 5.93 35.44 -12.33
N TYR A 89 7.02 35.91 -12.94
CA TYR A 89 7.60 35.48 -14.22
C TYR A 89 6.75 35.74 -15.47
N SER A 90 5.67 36.53 -15.36
CA SER A 90 5.02 37.07 -16.55
C SER A 90 5.97 37.98 -17.32
N THR A 91 5.97 37.84 -18.65
CA THR A 91 6.78 38.67 -19.54
C THR A 91 6.11 39.98 -19.91
N SER A 92 6.92 40.91 -20.44
CA SER A 92 6.42 42.14 -21.03
C SER A 92 5.54 41.84 -22.24
N THR A 93 4.46 42.61 -22.39
CA THR A 93 3.65 42.63 -23.60
C THR A 93 3.06 44.01 -23.84
N ASN A 94 2.81 44.32 -25.10
CA ASN A 94 2.12 45.53 -25.50
C ASN A 94 1.00 45.20 -26.50
N PHE A 95 -0.09 44.65 -25.99
CA PHE A 95 -1.33 44.46 -26.73
C PHE A 95 -2.24 45.67 -26.54
N SER A 96 -1.80 46.83 -27.08
CA SER A 96 -2.61 48.05 -27.13
C SER A 96 -3.83 47.93 -28.07
N ASN A 97 -3.78 46.99 -29.01
CA ASN A 97 -4.90 46.63 -29.87
C ASN A 97 -5.80 45.60 -29.19
N ASN A 98 -7.08 45.57 -29.57
CA ASN A 98 -8.05 44.60 -29.05
C ASN A 98 -7.71 43.18 -29.55
N ILE A 99 -7.32 42.28 -28.64
CA ILE A 99 -7.10 40.86 -28.92
C ILE A 99 -8.32 40.06 -28.48
N GLN A 100 -8.71 39.07 -29.30
CA GLN A 100 -9.82 38.17 -28.99
C GLN A 100 -9.55 37.35 -27.74
N LEU A 101 -10.58 37.17 -26.93
CA LEU A 101 -10.55 36.33 -25.74
C LEU A 101 -11.12 34.94 -26.08
N THR A 102 -10.48 33.87 -25.58
CA THR A 102 -11.00 32.51 -25.61
C THR A 102 -11.10 31.98 -24.18
N VAL A 103 -12.26 31.44 -23.81
CA VAL A 103 -12.43 30.75 -22.53
C VAL A 103 -11.94 29.32 -22.69
N ILE A 104 -11.05 28.89 -21.80
CA ILE A 104 -10.66 27.48 -21.71
C ILE A 104 -11.68 26.73 -20.84
N PRO A 105 -12.32 25.67 -21.35
CA PRO A 105 -13.22 24.80 -20.60
C PRO A 105 -12.64 24.28 -19.27
N ASN A 106 -13.56 23.90 -18.37
CA ASN A 106 -13.25 23.35 -17.06
C ASN A 106 -12.31 24.27 -16.25
N VAL A 107 -11.09 23.80 -15.99
CA VAL A 107 -10.04 24.52 -15.24
C VAL A 107 -8.72 24.61 -16.02
N GLY A 108 -8.69 24.15 -17.28
CA GLY A 108 -7.52 24.22 -18.17
C GLY A 108 -6.33 23.38 -17.71
N CYS A 109 -6.58 22.25 -17.04
CA CYS A 109 -5.53 21.39 -16.49
C CYS A 109 -5.11 20.24 -17.42
N SER A 110 -5.92 19.92 -18.41
CA SER A 110 -5.68 18.81 -19.34
C SER A 110 -5.51 19.32 -20.76
N ASP A 111 -4.82 18.55 -21.61
CA ASP A 111 -4.70 18.89 -23.04
C ASP A 111 -6.07 19.02 -23.73
N ASP A 112 -7.00 18.15 -23.34
CA ASP A 112 -8.38 18.10 -23.84
C ASP A 112 -9.16 19.40 -23.58
N ASP A 113 -8.94 20.05 -22.43
CA ASP A 113 -9.54 21.36 -22.13
C ASP A 113 -9.18 22.40 -23.19
N TRP A 114 -7.92 22.41 -23.63
CA TRP A 114 -7.41 23.39 -24.60
C TRP A 114 -7.80 23.06 -26.04
N GLN A 115 -7.86 21.77 -26.41
CA GLN A 115 -8.35 21.33 -27.72
C GLN A 115 -9.85 21.64 -27.91
N LYS A 116 -10.65 21.49 -26.85
CA LYS A 116 -12.10 21.75 -26.86
C LYS A 116 -12.46 23.22 -26.72
N ALA A 117 -11.49 24.12 -26.55
CA ALA A 117 -11.75 25.54 -26.43
C ALA A 117 -12.30 26.11 -27.76
N ILE A 118 -13.47 26.75 -27.69
CA ILE A 118 -14.14 27.35 -28.84
C ILE A 118 -14.29 28.85 -28.59
N PRO A 119 -13.82 29.72 -29.51
CA PRO A 119 -12.97 29.39 -30.66
C PRO A 119 -11.54 28.98 -30.24
N PRO A 120 -10.76 28.29 -31.10
CA PRO A 120 -9.42 27.82 -30.77
C PRO A 120 -8.51 28.93 -30.23
N PRO A 121 -7.65 28.66 -29.22
CA PRO A 121 -6.97 29.69 -28.44
C PRO A 121 -5.72 30.28 -29.11
N GLN A 122 -5.26 29.70 -30.24
CA GLN A 122 -4.05 30.14 -30.95
C GLN A 122 -4.11 31.63 -31.32
N GLY A 123 -3.08 32.39 -30.92
CA GLY A 123 -2.94 33.83 -31.15
C GLY A 123 -3.93 34.71 -30.37
N ARG A 124 -4.72 34.13 -29.46
CA ARG A 124 -5.71 34.82 -28.63
C ARG A 124 -5.24 34.95 -27.20
N VAL A 125 -6.00 35.68 -26.38
CA VAL A 125 -5.81 35.66 -24.92
C VAL A 125 -6.67 34.54 -24.33
N ALA A 126 -6.08 33.61 -23.59
CA ALA A 126 -6.81 32.56 -22.89
C ALA A 126 -7.29 33.05 -21.53
N LEU A 127 -8.57 32.82 -21.21
CA LEU A 127 -9.15 33.03 -19.89
C LEU A 127 -9.35 31.67 -19.21
N VAL A 128 -8.66 31.45 -18.09
CA VAL A 128 -8.58 30.13 -17.43
C VAL A 128 -8.92 30.25 -15.96
N LYS A 129 -9.86 29.42 -15.48
CA LYS A 129 -10.29 29.39 -14.08
C LYS A 129 -9.21 28.77 -13.19
N ARG A 130 -9.00 29.28 -11.98
CA ARG A 130 -8.26 28.56 -10.91
C ARG A 130 -8.89 27.18 -10.70
N GLY A 131 -8.06 26.18 -10.41
CA GLY A 131 -8.53 24.81 -10.22
C GLY A 131 -7.47 23.94 -9.56
N ILE A 132 -7.54 22.64 -9.84
CA ILE A 132 -6.81 21.59 -9.12
C ILE A 132 -5.33 21.46 -9.47
N CYS A 133 -4.89 21.92 -10.65
CA CYS A 133 -3.50 21.82 -11.09
C CYS A 133 -2.71 23.12 -10.83
N ALA A 134 -1.38 23.01 -10.86
CA ALA A 134 -0.47 24.13 -10.70
C ALA A 134 -0.64 25.17 -11.83
N PHE A 135 -0.41 26.45 -11.52
CA PHE A 135 -0.44 27.53 -12.52
C PHE A 135 0.65 27.37 -13.59
N ARG A 136 1.81 26.81 -13.21
CA ARG A 136 2.88 26.37 -14.12
C ARG A 136 2.35 25.44 -15.22
N ASP A 137 1.55 24.44 -14.87
CA ASP A 137 1.04 23.45 -15.83
C ASP A 137 0.15 24.13 -16.89
N LYS A 138 -0.62 25.13 -16.48
CA LYS A 138 -1.44 25.95 -17.39
C LYS A 138 -0.57 26.78 -18.33
N ALA A 139 0.52 27.36 -17.82
CA ALA A 139 1.44 28.13 -18.64
C ALA A 139 2.16 27.28 -19.71
N ILE A 140 2.51 26.03 -19.38
CA ILE A 140 3.05 25.07 -20.36
C ILE A 140 2.07 24.87 -21.53
N LEU A 141 0.77 24.75 -21.23
CA LEU A 141 -0.27 24.58 -22.25
C LEU A 141 -0.48 25.86 -23.08
N VAL A 142 -0.38 27.07 -22.49
CA VAL A 142 -0.37 28.34 -23.26
C VAL A 142 0.70 28.32 -24.33
N THR A 143 1.93 27.91 -23.97
CA THR A 143 3.04 27.80 -24.93
C THR A 143 2.75 26.74 -25.98
N LYS A 144 2.26 25.55 -25.59
CA LYS A 144 1.91 24.45 -26.51
C LYS A 144 0.90 24.87 -27.57
N TYR A 145 -0.14 25.61 -27.18
CA TYR A 145 -1.22 26.05 -28.07
C TYR A 145 -0.96 27.41 -28.74
N ASN A 146 0.25 27.98 -28.58
CA ASN A 146 0.66 29.25 -29.16
C ASN A 146 -0.34 30.38 -28.86
N VAL A 147 -0.73 30.47 -27.59
CA VAL A 147 -1.65 31.49 -27.06
C VAL A 147 -0.88 32.76 -26.76
N ALA A 148 -1.46 33.93 -27.03
CA ALA A 148 -0.76 35.21 -26.96
C ALA A 148 -0.54 35.71 -25.52
N ALA A 149 -1.49 35.47 -24.61
CA ALA A 149 -1.38 35.76 -23.18
C ALA A 149 -2.37 34.94 -22.35
N LEU A 150 -2.12 34.86 -21.05
CA LEU A 150 -2.92 34.13 -20.08
C LEU A 150 -3.58 35.07 -19.07
N LEU A 151 -4.92 35.02 -18.98
CA LEU A 151 -5.67 35.59 -17.87
C LEU A 151 -6.15 34.45 -16.98
N LEU A 152 -5.58 34.37 -15.78
CA LEU A 152 -6.09 33.49 -14.72
C LEU A 152 -7.19 34.24 -13.96
N TYR A 153 -8.17 33.53 -13.41
CA TYR A 153 -9.13 34.14 -12.48
C TYR A 153 -9.48 33.21 -11.33
N ASN A 154 -9.78 33.78 -10.17
CA ASN A 154 -10.10 32.99 -8.97
C ASN A 154 -11.41 32.20 -9.15
N ASP A 155 -11.64 31.17 -8.33
CA ASP A 155 -12.71 30.19 -8.58
C ASP A 155 -14.06 30.51 -7.91
N GLY A 156 -14.08 31.43 -6.94
CA GLY A 156 -15.28 31.85 -6.21
C GLY A 156 -15.83 30.82 -5.23
N THR A 157 -15.10 29.75 -4.93
CA THR A 157 -15.60 28.62 -4.10
C THR A 157 -15.68 28.93 -2.60
N SER A 158 -14.98 29.97 -2.14
CA SER A 158 -15.01 30.46 -0.76
C SER A 158 -14.82 31.98 -0.73
N PRO A 159 -15.13 32.67 0.40
CA PRO A 159 -14.85 34.10 0.54
C PRO A 159 -13.39 34.49 0.25
N ASN A 160 -12.45 33.60 0.56
CA ASN A 160 -11.02 33.81 0.31
C ASN A 160 -10.63 33.55 -1.15
N HIS A 161 -11.54 32.98 -1.96
CA HIS A 161 -11.31 32.67 -3.38
C HIS A 161 -12.04 33.65 -4.31
N VAL A 162 -12.28 34.88 -3.84
CA VAL A 162 -12.92 35.95 -4.63
C VAL A 162 -11.90 36.97 -5.13
N ALA A 163 -10.99 37.43 -4.28
CA ALA A 163 -9.95 38.40 -4.61
C ALA A 163 -8.91 37.83 -5.60
N PRO A 164 -8.17 38.66 -6.36
CA PRO A 164 -7.04 38.16 -7.14
C PRO A 164 -5.94 37.61 -6.22
N LEU A 165 -5.09 36.71 -6.74
CA LEU A 165 -3.98 36.09 -6.01
C LEU A 165 -2.64 36.43 -6.65
N GLU A 166 -1.63 36.64 -5.82
CA GLU A 166 -0.25 36.67 -6.28
C GLU A 166 0.19 35.23 -6.54
N VAL A 167 0.46 34.91 -7.80
CA VAL A 167 0.83 33.55 -8.22
C VAL A 167 2.07 33.59 -9.12
N ASN A 168 2.61 32.43 -9.44
CA ASN A 168 3.87 32.26 -10.15
C ASN A 168 3.74 31.20 -11.27
N LEU A 169 4.34 31.44 -12.45
CA LEU A 169 4.35 30.50 -13.58
C LEU A 169 5.59 29.59 -13.68
N ALA A 170 6.55 29.74 -12.78
CA ALA A 170 7.94 29.29 -12.88
C ALA A 170 8.75 30.04 -13.96
N GLN A 171 10.05 30.23 -13.70
CA GLN A 171 10.93 31.07 -14.52
C GLN A 171 11.10 30.59 -15.98
N ASP A 172 10.81 29.32 -16.23
CA ASP A 172 10.92 28.66 -17.52
C ASP A 172 9.71 28.99 -18.43
N ASN A 173 8.59 29.44 -17.86
CA ASN A 173 7.33 29.71 -18.57
C ASN A 173 7.11 31.21 -18.78
N ALA A 174 7.98 31.81 -19.59
CA ALA A 174 8.01 33.24 -19.87
C ALA A 174 6.87 33.68 -20.82
N ILE A 175 5.63 33.75 -20.32
CA ILE A 175 4.43 34.20 -21.07
C ILE A 175 3.80 35.44 -20.42
N PRO A 176 3.11 36.34 -21.16
CA PRO A 176 2.41 37.45 -20.53
C PRO A 176 1.17 36.94 -19.79
N ALA A 177 1.07 37.25 -18.50
CA ALA A 177 -0.01 36.74 -17.65
C ALA A 177 -0.44 37.69 -16.52
N LEU A 178 -1.74 37.71 -16.25
CA LEU A 178 -2.35 38.40 -15.10
C LEU A 178 -3.30 37.46 -14.34
N PHE A 179 -3.54 37.75 -13.06
CA PHE A 179 -4.50 37.03 -12.23
C PHE A 179 -5.63 37.94 -11.78
N LEU A 180 -6.86 37.58 -12.11
CA LEU A 180 -8.08 38.36 -11.90
C LEU A 180 -8.87 37.91 -10.67
N SER A 181 -9.67 38.81 -10.11
CA SER A 181 -10.74 38.43 -9.18
C SER A 181 -11.77 37.50 -9.86
N PHE A 182 -12.46 36.69 -9.05
CA PHE A 182 -13.54 35.82 -9.53
C PHE A 182 -14.63 36.62 -10.26
N THR A 183 -15.04 37.76 -9.69
CA THR A 183 -16.10 38.60 -10.26
C THR A 183 -15.78 39.06 -11.68
N ILE A 184 -14.54 39.46 -11.94
CA ILE A 184 -14.10 39.92 -13.26
C ILE A 184 -13.98 38.75 -14.22
N GLY A 185 -13.31 37.68 -13.78
CA GLY A 185 -13.15 36.49 -14.59
C GLY A 185 -14.50 35.92 -15.04
N GLN A 186 -15.45 35.77 -14.12
CA GLN A 186 -16.78 35.26 -14.43
C GLN A 186 -17.56 36.19 -15.38
N ALA A 187 -17.44 37.51 -15.22
CA ALA A 187 -18.06 38.46 -16.13
C ALA A 187 -17.50 38.33 -17.57
N LEU A 188 -16.18 38.15 -17.70
CA LEU A 188 -15.53 37.94 -18.99
C LEU A 188 -15.85 36.58 -19.60
N VAL A 189 -16.00 35.52 -18.80
CA VAL A 189 -16.48 34.21 -19.28
C VAL A 189 -17.87 34.33 -19.88
N ASN A 190 -18.80 34.94 -19.14
CA ASN A 190 -20.19 35.09 -19.58
C ASN A 190 -20.29 35.90 -20.87
N ALA A 191 -19.46 36.93 -21.02
CA ALA A 191 -19.36 37.70 -22.25
C ALA A 191 -18.77 36.84 -23.38
N ALA A 192 -17.57 36.30 -23.23
CA ALA A 192 -16.87 35.57 -24.30
C ALA A 192 -17.59 34.30 -24.78
N GLN A 193 -18.38 33.64 -23.94
CA GLN A 193 -19.19 32.47 -24.32
C GLN A 193 -20.51 32.84 -25.02
N ASN A 194 -20.96 34.09 -24.91
CA ASN A 194 -22.15 34.55 -25.62
C ASN A 194 -21.80 34.87 -27.08
N SER A 195 -22.29 34.04 -28.00
CA SER A 195 -22.08 34.16 -29.45
C SER A 195 -22.56 35.48 -30.07
N SER A 196 -23.43 36.22 -29.37
CA SER A 196 -23.91 37.55 -29.78
C SER A 196 -23.00 38.69 -29.32
N THR A 197 -21.88 38.39 -28.65
CA THR A 197 -20.93 39.40 -28.19
C THR A 197 -19.54 39.22 -28.82
N ASN A 198 -18.90 40.34 -29.11
CA ASN A 198 -17.50 40.39 -29.49
C ASN A 198 -16.68 40.84 -28.28
N THR A 199 -16.03 39.89 -27.61
CA THR A 199 -15.27 40.13 -26.38
C THR A 199 -13.77 40.12 -26.66
N THR A 200 -13.13 41.27 -26.41
CA THR A 200 -11.70 41.47 -26.64
C THR A 200 -11.04 42.11 -25.42
N VAL A 201 -9.71 42.00 -25.32
CA VAL A 201 -8.92 42.63 -24.26
C VAL A 201 -7.73 43.41 -24.84
N GLN A 202 -7.34 44.47 -24.13
CA GLN A 202 -6.06 45.13 -24.27
C GLN A 202 -5.23 44.82 -23.02
N LEU A 203 -3.98 44.45 -23.21
CA LEU A 203 -3.09 44.01 -22.14
C LEU A 203 -1.71 44.65 -22.34
N VAL A 204 -1.27 45.44 -21.37
CA VAL A 204 0.09 46.00 -21.37
C VAL A 204 0.76 45.62 -20.06
N ILE A 205 1.89 44.93 -20.17
CA ILE A 205 2.75 44.55 -19.03
C ILE A 205 4.15 45.04 -19.38
N ASN A 206 4.75 45.84 -18.50
CA ASN A 206 6.11 46.32 -18.67
C ASN A 206 6.94 45.84 -17.48
N VAL A 207 7.76 44.81 -17.70
CA VAL A 207 8.75 44.35 -16.72
C VAL A 207 10.14 44.86 -17.11
N LYS A 208 10.95 45.16 -16.10
CA LYS A 208 12.39 45.38 -16.21
C LYS A 208 13.12 44.25 -15.49
N ASP A 209 14.14 43.71 -16.14
CA ASP A 209 14.99 42.71 -15.52
C ASP A 209 15.81 43.36 -14.40
N LEU A 210 15.94 42.64 -13.28
CA LEU A 210 16.84 42.95 -12.18
C LEU A 210 17.97 41.92 -12.18
N PRO A 211 19.10 42.19 -11.50
CA PRO A 211 20.16 41.20 -11.38
C PRO A 211 19.65 39.90 -10.75
N ASP A 212 19.99 38.78 -11.38
CA ASP A 212 19.71 37.46 -10.83
C ASP A 212 20.32 37.32 -9.43
N PHE A 213 19.64 36.60 -8.53
CA PHE A 213 20.10 36.36 -7.16
C PHE A 213 20.30 34.87 -6.88
N PRO A 214 21.27 34.50 -6.03
CA PRO A 214 21.49 33.11 -5.67
C PRO A 214 20.47 32.64 -4.64
N VAL A 215 20.03 31.39 -4.79
CA VAL A 215 19.23 30.64 -3.82
C VAL A 215 19.94 29.32 -3.53
N GLY A 216 19.90 28.90 -2.26
CA GLY A 216 20.61 27.71 -1.80
C GLY A 216 19.67 26.59 -1.38
N ASN A 217 20.03 25.36 -1.74
CA ASN A 217 19.57 24.15 -1.05
C ASN A 217 20.64 23.69 -0.04
N ILE A 218 20.20 23.09 1.07
CA ILE A 218 21.08 22.41 2.02
C ILE A 218 20.67 20.95 2.09
N CYS A 219 21.61 20.02 1.98
CA CYS A 219 21.38 18.60 2.28
C CYS A 219 22.42 18.10 3.29
N ALA A 220 22.03 17.16 4.15
CA ALA A 220 22.88 16.52 5.13
C ALA A 220 22.74 14.99 5.05
N ASP A 221 23.86 14.33 4.72
CA ASP A 221 23.93 12.88 4.55
C ASP A 221 24.42 12.19 5.83
N THR A 222 23.75 11.10 6.20
CA THR A 222 24.25 10.22 7.25
C THR A 222 25.64 9.66 6.91
N PRO A 223 26.55 9.50 7.88
CA PRO A 223 27.91 9.01 7.65
C PRO A 223 27.98 7.51 7.35
N THR A 224 26.85 6.80 7.52
CA THR A 224 26.70 5.37 7.31
C THR A 224 25.51 5.08 6.40
N GLY A 225 25.43 3.84 5.93
CA GLY A 225 24.41 3.37 4.99
C GLY A 225 24.91 3.35 3.54
N ASN A 226 24.27 2.54 2.71
CA ASN A 226 24.64 2.39 1.31
C ASN A 226 24.31 3.66 0.52
N ILE A 227 25.33 4.31 -0.05
CA ILE A 227 25.16 5.54 -0.82
C ILE A 227 24.46 5.33 -2.17
N THR A 228 24.40 4.09 -2.68
CA THR A 228 23.66 3.76 -3.92
C THR A 228 22.17 3.50 -3.68
N GLN A 229 21.72 3.61 -2.42
CA GLN A 229 20.35 3.42 -2.00
C GLN A 229 20.01 4.44 -0.92
N THR A 230 19.38 5.55 -1.34
CA THR A 230 19.22 6.73 -0.50
C THR A 230 17.75 7.03 -0.24
N ILE A 231 17.41 7.21 1.04
CA ILE A 231 16.14 7.76 1.48
C ILE A 231 16.32 9.28 1.56
N VAL A 232 15.65 10.02 0.68
CA VAL A 232 15.66 11.48 0.69
C VAL A 232 14.48 11.97 1.53
N ILE A 233 14.74 12.85 2.48
CA ILE A 233 13.71 13.51 3.29
C ILE A 233 13.75 15.00 2.96
N GLY A 234 12.63 15.54 2.49
CA GLY A 234 12.50 16.90 1.97
C GLY A 234 11.54 17.77 2.77
N SER A 235 11.86 19.06 2.83
CA SER A 235 10.99 20.15 3.27
C SER A 235 11.57 21.46 2.71
N HIS A 236 10.77 22.45 2.33
CA HIS A 236 11.35 23.73 1.92
C HIS A 236 11.62 24.67 3.08
N SER A 237 12.61 25.54 2.88
CA SER A 237 13.16 26.44 3.90
C SER A 237 12.75 27.90 3.70
N ASP A 238 12.27 28.28 2.52
CA ASP A 238 11.70 29.59 2.29
C ASP A 238 10.25 29.69 2.80
N SER A 239 9.74 30.91 2.82
CA SER A 239 8.33 31.26 3.00
C SER A 239 7.89 32.18 1.85
N VAL A 240 6.60 32.48 1.75
CA VAL A 240 6.16 33.66 0.98
C VAL A 240 6.68 34.98 1.57
N ALA A 241 6.70 36.03 0.73
CA ALA A 241 7.12 37.37 1.13
C ALA A 241 6.18 38.03 2.15
N ASN A 242 4.90 37.64 2.15
CA ASN A 242 3.85 38.31 2.92
C ASN A 242 3.81 37.91 4.40
N GLY A 243 4.51 36.84 4.79
CA GLY A 243 4.44 36.31 6.15
C GLY A 243 5.66 35.48 6.57
N PRO A 244 5.71 35.10 7.86
CA PRO A 244 6.87 34.44 8.45
C PRO A 244 7.02 32.97 8.06
N GLY A 245 5.94 32.34 7.60
CA GLY A 245 5.95 30.98 7.07
C GLY A 245 6.29 29.93 8.12
N ILE A 246 5.70 30.01 9.32
CA ILE A 246 6.08 29.10 10.41
C ILE A 246 5.38 27.76 10.29
N ASN A 247 4.11 27.72 9.91
CA ASN A 247 3.52 26.47 9.45
C ASN A 247 4.07 26.15 8.05
N ASP A 248 4.13 27.14 7.16
CA ASP A 248 4.50 27.00 5.75
C ASP A 248 5.85 27.62 5.36
N ASN A 249 6.95 26.86 5.30
CA ASN A 249 7.07 25.47 5.76
C ASN A 249 8.11 25.34 6.88
N GLY A 250 8.05 26.27 7.84
CA GLY A 250 8.80 26.16 9.08
C GLY A 250 8.51 24.84 9.82
N SER A 251 7.27 24.33 9.75
CA SER A 251 6.83 23.09 10.41
C SER A 251 7.57 21.87 9.89
N GLY A 252 7.58 21.65 8.58
CA GLY A 252 8.33 20.60 7.90
C GLY A 252 9.83 20.78 8.07
N SER A 253 10.35 21.99 7.85
CA SER A 253 11.78 22.32 8.04
C SER A 253 12.28 22.00 9.45
N ALA A 254 11.50 22.32 10.47
CA ALA A 254 11.83 22.05 11.86
C ALA A 254 11.75 20.56 12.20
N ALA A 255 10.77 19.84 11.64
CA ALA A 255 10.65 18.40 11.83
C ALA A 255 11.81 17.66 11.18
N ASN A 256 12.16 18.03 9.95
CA ASN A 256 13.30 17.51 9.23
C ASN A 256 14.60 17.68 10.03
N LEU A 257 14.82 18.88 10.62
CA LEU A 257 15.97 19.16 11.47
C LEU A 257 15.94 18.34 12.78
N ALA A 258 14.76 18.11 13.34
CA ALA A 258 14.58 17.26 14.51
C ALA A 258 14.92 15.80 14.23
N LEU A 259 14.43 15.25 13.12
CA LEU A 259 14.72 13.88 12.69
C LEU A 259 16.23 13.69 12.44
N ALA A 260 16.85 14.62 11.71
CA ALA A 260 18.29 14.57 11.41
C ALA A 260 19.13 14.53 12.70
N VAL A 261 18.85 15.41 13.66
CA VAL A 261 19.60 15.50 14.92
C VAL A 261 19.28 14.35 15.87
N ALA A 262 18.03 13.89 15.92
CA ALA A 262 17.65 12.72 16.72
C ALA A 262 18.38 11.46 16.22
N LEU A 263 18.38 11.23 14.90
CA LEU A 263 19.08 10.11 14.29
C LEU A 263 20.59 10.19 14.52
N ALA A 264 21.19 11.38 14.41
CA ALA A 264 22.62 11.57 14.68
C ALA A 264 22.98 11.19 16.13
N ARG A 265 22.12 11.53 17.10
CA ARG A 265 22.30 11.15 18.50
C ARG A 265 22.18 9.65 18.70
N LEU A 266 21.18 9.01 18.09
CA LEU A 266 21.03 7.56 18.14
C LEU A 266 22.24 6.85 17.52
N PHE A 267 22.74 7.35 16.38
CA PHE A 267 23.92 6.79 15.71
C PHE A 267 25.23 6.96 16.51
N ARG A 268 25.31 7.87 17.48
CA ARG A 268 26.47 7.93 18.39
C ARG A 268 26.47 6.82 19.43
N THR A 269 25.32 6.22 19.72
CA THR A 269 25.26 5.08 20.64
C THR A 269 25.78 3.81 19.95
N SER A 270 26.58 3.02 20.67
CA SER A 270 27.16 1.78 20.14
C SER A 270 26.13 0.66 19.97
N THR A 271 25.06 0.69 20.76
CA THR A 271 24.00 -0.34 20.78
C THR A 271 22.93 -0.12 19.72
N TYR A 272 22.79 1.10 19.19
CA TYR A 272 21.80 1.36 18.15
C TYR A 272 22.32 0.93 16.76
N PRO A 273 21.64 -0.01 16.09
CA PRO A 273 22.06 -0.49 14.79
C PRO A 273 21.96 0.64 13.76
N LYS A 274 23.00 0.77 12.92
CA LYS A 274 23.00 1.76 11.85
C LYS A 274 22.09 1.28 10.72
N TYR A 275 21.46 2.23 10.05
CA TYR A 275 20.62 1.92 8.90
C TYR A 275 21.43 1.33 7.75
N LYS A 276 20.80 0.44 6.98
CA LYS A 276 21.40 -0.19 5.80
C LYS A 276 21.53 0.79 4.63
N TYR A 277 20.67 1.80 4.60
CA TYR A 277 20.54 2.80 3.53
C TYR A 277 21.03 4.17 4.01
N ARG A 278 21.57 4.98 3.10
CA ARG A 278 21.90 6.36 3.44
C ARG A 278 20.62 7.17 3.60
N VAL A 279 20.54 8.01 4.62
CA VAL A 279 19.48 9.01 4.75
C VAL A 279 20.06 10.38 4.40
N ARG A 280 19.37 11.09 3.51
CA ARG A 280 19.69 12.43 3.05
C ARG A 280 18.57 13.39 3.47
N PHE A 281 18.84 14.26 4.42
CA PHE A 281 17.90 15.29 4.86
C PHE A 281 18.14 16.56 4.07
N CYS A 282 17.14 17.09 3.36
CA CYS A 282 17.28 18.25 2.49
C CYS A 282 16.27 19.36 2.78
N TRP A 283 16.76 20.59 2.69
CA TRP A 283 16.02 21.84 2.77
C TRP A 283 16.06 22.54 1.42
N TRP A 284 14.92 22.56 0.74
CA TRP A 284 14.78 23.16 -0.58
C TRP A 284 14.61 24.68 -0.46
N GLY A 285 15.23 25.43 -1.36
CA GLY A 285 14.99 26.86 -1.51
C GLY A 285 14.07 27.15 -2.69
N ALA A 286 13.30 28.24 -2.61
CA ALA A 286 12.41 28.68 -3.67
C ALA A 286 11.34 27.65 -4.07
N GLU A 287 10.79 26.91 -3.10
CA GLU A 287 9.61 26.07 -3.33
C GLU A 287 8.42 26.94 -3.71
N GLU A 288 8.24 28.05 -3.00
CA GLU A 288 7.14 29.02 -3.14
C GLU A 288 7.12 29.68 -4.53
N LEU A 289 8.25 29.54 -5.26
CA LEU A 289 8.41 30.03 -6.61
C LEU A 289 8.18 28.96 -7.69
N GLY A 290 7.69 27.79 -7.31
CA GLY A 290 7.34 26.67 -8.18
C GLY A 290 8.34 25.51 -8.11
N LEU A 291 8.64 25.03 -6.89
CA LEU A 291 9.46 23.83 -6.63
C LEU A 291 10.91 23.95 -7.13
N VAL A 292 11.46 25.17 -7.22
CA VAL A 292 12.70 25.39 -7.98
C VAL A 292 13.88 24.65 -7.35
N GLY A 293 13.98 24.64 -6.02
CA GLY A 293 15.08 23.97 -5.32
C GLY A 293 15.09 22.46 -5.52
N SER A 294 13.96 21.79 -5.34
CA SER A 294 13.85 20.34 -5.53
C SER A 294 14.00 19.94 -6.99
N ASP A 295 13.43 20.70 -7.92
CA ASP A 295 13.60 20.51 -9.37
C ASP A 295 15.07 20.65 -9.80
N PHE A 296 15.77 21.68 -9.29
CA PHE A 296 17.21 21.85 -9.50
C PHE A 296 18.00 20.64 -8.97
N HIS A 297 17.67 20.16 -7.76
CA HIS A 297 18.34 18.99 -7.17
C HIS A 297 18.15 17.72 -8.01
N VAL A 298 16.92 17.45 -8.46
CA VAL A 298 16.61 16.29 -9.30
C VAL A 298 17.31 16.39 -10.65
N LYS A 299 17.29 17.56 -11.31
CA LYS A 299 18.03 17.80 -12.56
C LYS A 299 19.53 17.62 -12.40
N GLN A 300 20.11 18.10 -11.29
CA GLN A 300 21.51 17.88 -10.97
C GLN A 300 21.80 16.38 -10.80
N ALA A 301 20.97 15.66 -10.06
CA ALA A 301 21.14 14.23 -9.82
C ALA A 301 21.01 13.40 -11.10
N LYS A 302 20.09 13.77 -12.00
CA LYS A 302 19.90 13.12 -13.31
C LYS A 302 21.14 13.24 -14.21
N ASN A 303 21.85 14.37 -14.10
CA ASN A 303 23.04 14.65 -14.89
C ASN A 303 24.36 14.25 -14.19
N SER A 304 24.29 13.76 -12.96
CA SER A 304 25.47 13.42 -12.17
C SER A 304 26.03 12.05 -12.56
N SER A 305 27.36 11.95 -12.62
CA SER A 305 28.09 10.67 -12.71
C SER A 305 28.68 10.22 -11.37
N ILE A 306 28.54 11.04 -10.32
CA ILE A 306 29.12 10.79 -8.99
C ILE A 306 28.22 9.83 -8.23
N ILE A 307 28.73 8.65 -7.86
CA ILE A 307 28.00 7.66 -7.06
C ILE A 307 27.53 8.28 -5.73
N GLY A 308 26.25 8.10 -5.42
CA GLY A 308 25.59 8.74 -4.29
C GLY A 308 25.08 10.15 -4.59
N GLU A 309 25.25 10.65 -5.80
CA GLU A 309 24.62 11.90 -6.26
C GLU A 309 23.82 11.68 -7.55
N ARG A 310 23.70 10.43 -8.02
CA ARG A 310 22.93 10.11 -9.23
C ARG A 310 21.47 9.90 -8.87
N LEU A 311 20.58 10.25 -9.78
CA LEU A 311 19.13 10.04 -9.60
C LEU A 311 18.79 8.57 -9.26
N GLN A 312 19.43 7.61 -9.93
CA GLN A 312 19.25 6.17 -9.69
C GLN A 312 19.72 5.67 -8.31
N ASP A 313 20.49 6.47 -7.57
CA ASP A 313 20.92 6.15 -6.21
C ASP A 313 19.84 6.51 -5.18
N TYR A 314 18.77 7.21 -5.59
CA TYR A 314 17.64 7.59 -4.74
C TYR A 314 16.53 6.55 -4.84
N LEU A 315 15.99 6.13 -3.70
CA LEU A 315 14.89 5.17 -3.64
C LEU A 315 13.56 5.83 -3.31
N ILE A 316 13.58 6.84 -2.43
CA ILE A 316 12.38 7.46 -1.86
C ILE A 316 12.60 8.96 -1.73
N ASN A 317 11.54 9.75 -1.95
CA ASN A 317 11.38 11.09 -1.38
C ASN A 317 10.24 11.09 -0.34
N LEU A 318 10.56 11.39 0.92
CA LEU A 318 9.57 11.67 1.97
C LEU A 318 9.45 13.18 2.14
N ASN A 319 8.29 13.75 1.81
CA ASN A 319 8.07 15.19 1.83
C ASN A 319 7.16 15.61 3.01
N TYR A 320 7.56 16.64 3.75
CA TYR A 320 6.80 17.16 4.88
C TYR A 320 6.37 18.60 4.64
N ASP A 321 5.10 18.78 4.26
CA ASP A 321 4.59 20.08 3.83
C ASP A 321 3.05 20.19 3.84
N THR A 322 2.46 21.14 4.56
CA THR A 322 2.89 21.64 5.87
C THR A 322 2.44 20.64 6.92
N ILE A 323 2.99 20.59 8.13
CA ILE A 323 2.63 19.55 9.11
C ILE A 323 2.20 20.08 10.48
N GLY A 324 1.96 21.39 10.62
CA GLY A 324 1.66 22.05 11.89
C GLY A 324 0.35 22.83 11.95
N SER A 325 -0.54 22.69 10.97
CA SER A 325 -1.71 23.57 10.78
C SER A 325 -2.63 23.69 12.01
N PRO A 326 -3.23 24.87 12.27
CA PRO A 326 -3.99 25.12 13.49
C PRO A 326 -5.27 24.28 13.58
N ASN A 327 -5.97 24.09 12.46
CA ASN A 327 -7.16 23.26 12.30
C ASN A 327 -6.81 21.93 11.61
N TYR A 328 -5.66 21.36 11.97
CA TYR A 328 -4.98 20.22 11.35
C TYR A 328 -5.88 19.09 10.82
N MET A 329 -5.41 18.45 9.75
CA MET A 329 -5.67 17.04 9.46
C MET A 329 -4.44 16.19 9.80
N PHE A 330 -4.61 14.89 10.01
CA PHE A 330 -3.52 13.93 10.00
C PHE A 330 -3.40 13.35 8.59
N GLY A 331 -2.93 14.18 7.66
CA GLY A 331 -2.91 13.86 6.24
C GLY A 331 -1.68 13.06 5.81
N ILE A 332 -1.92 12.05 4.98
CA ILE A 332 -0.89 11.22 4.36
C ILE A 332 -0.97 11.42 2.86
N TYR A 333 0.16 11.71 2.20
CA TYR A 333 0.17 11.76 0.73
C TYR A 333 -0.19 10.39 0.15
N ASN A 334 -1.26 10.35 -0.63
CA ASN A 334 -1.88 9.14 -1.13
C ASN A 334 -1.21 8.70 -2.43
N GLY A 335 -0.38 7.66 -2.35
CA GLY A 335 0.26 7.02 -3.50
C GLY A 335 -0.71 6.52 -4.58
N ARG A 336 -1.99 6.32 -4.24
CA ARG A 336 -3.05 5.87 -5.18
C ARG A 336 -3.71 7.02 -5.94
N ALA A 337 -3.55 8.26 -5.49
CA ALA A 337 -4.17 9.46 -6.07
C ALA A 337 -3.15 10.40 -6.72
N ALA A 338 -2.00 9.85 -7.14
CA ALA A 338 -1.07 10.61 -7.96
C ALA A 338 -1.65 10.90 -9.35
N LYS A 339 -1.11 11.91 -10.04
CA LYS A 339 -1.56 12.29 -11.40
C LYS A 339 -1.49 11.09 -12.36
N ASN A 340 -2.38 11.04 -13.35
CA ASN A 340 -2.49 9.94 -14.32
C ASN A 340 -1.20 9.68 -15.12
N ASP A 341 -0.31 10.67 -15.22
CA ASP A 341 0.99 10.59 -15.90
C ASP A 341 2.15 10.20 -14.96
N THR A 342 1.85 9.90 -13.69
CA THR A 342 2.85 9.43 -12.72
C THR A 342 3.48 8.12 -13.19
N PRO A 343 4.82 7.99 -13.18
CA PRO A 343 5.49 6.75 -13.56
C PRO A 343 4.96 5.55 -12.77
N LEU A 344 4.53 4.53 -13.51
CA LEU A 344 3.93 3.31 -13.00
C LEU A 344 4.77 2.64 -11.90
N GLN A 345 6.10 2.66 -12.04
CA GLN A 345 7.03 2.11 -11.06
C GLN A 345 7.01 2.79 -9.68
N ALA A 346 6.63 4.07 -9.62
CA ALA A 346 6.60 4.83 -8.38
C ALA A 346 5.29 4.61 -7.60
N LEU A 347 4.20 4.23 -8.26
CA LEU A 347 2.88 4.08 -7.63
C LEU A 347 2.82 2.96 -6.57
N PRO A 348 3.32 1.72 -6.83
CA PRO A 348 3.30 0.65 -5.83
C PRO A 348 4.08 1.01 -4.57
N GLY A 349 5.31 1.51 -4.72
CA GLY A 349 6.13 1.91 -3.57
C GLY A 349 5.52 3.08 -2.79
N SER A 350 4.97 4.09 -3.49
CA SER A 350 4.31 5.23 -2.84
C SER A 350 3.08 4.78 -2.04
N THR A 351 2.34 3.81 -2.58
CA THR A 351 1.20 3.18 -1.90
C THR A 351 1.64 2.41 -0.65
N LYS A 352 2.74 1.65 -0.72
CA LYS A 352 3.29 0.94 0.44
C LYS A 352 3.70 1.89 1.57
N ILE A 353 4.31 3.03 1.25
CA ILE A 353 4.65 4.04 2.26
C ILE A 353 3.39 4.72 2.81
N THR A 354 2.38 4.96 1.97
CA THR A 354 1.06 5.47 2.39
C THR A 354 0.45 4.56 3.46
N ASP A 355 0.43 3.25 3.20
CA ASP A 355 -0.11 2.25 4.11
C ASP A 355 0.72 2.14 5.39
N LEU A 356 2.04 2.35 5.31
CA LEU A 356 2.92 2.36 6.48
C LEU A 356 2.61 3.54 7.43
N PHE A 357 2.42 4.75 6.90
CA PHE A 357 1.94 5.88 7.70
C PHE A 357 0.55 5.60 8.29
N GLN A 358 -0.37 5.09 7.48
CA GLN A 358 -1.72 4.77 7.89
C GLN A 358 -1.73 3.80 9.08
N ASN A 359 -0.94 2.73 9.00
CA ASN A 359 -0.79 1.74 10.06
C ASN A 359 -0.30 2.36 11.37
N TRP A 360 0.62 3.34 11.30
CA TRP A 360 1.06 4.05 12.50
C TRP A 360 -0.08 4.82 13.16
N PHE A 361 -0.86 5.61 12.41
CA PHE A 361 -1.99 6.34 12.99
C PHE A 361 -3.03 5.40 13.59
N ILE A 362 -3.33 4.28 12.92
CA ILE A 362 -4.24 3.25 13.43
C ILE A 362 -3.72 2.67 14.75
N GLN A 363 -2.44 2.28 14.83
CA GLN A 363 -1.82 1.74 16.05
C GLN A 363 -1.82 2.74 17.20
N GLN A 364 -1.71 4.04 16.90
CA GLN A 364 -1.78 5.10 17.91
C GLN A 364 -3.22 5.51 18.26
N ASN A 365 -4.24 4.86 17.68
CA ASN A 365 -5.65 5.24 17.79
C ASN A 365 -5.91 6.72 17.42
N LEU A 366 -5.22 7.20 16.39
CA LEU A 366 -5.34 8.56 15.88
C LEU A 366 -6.13 8.55 14.56
N PRO A 367 -6.91 9.62 14.29
CA PRO A 367 -7.50 9.78 12.98
C PRO A 367 -6.40 9.99 11.93
N TRP A 368 -6.74 9.72 10.68
CA TRP A 368 -5.92 9.99 9.50
C TRP A 368 -6.80 10.28 8.30
N ASP A 369 -6.28 11.01 7.32
CA ASP A 369 -6.93 11.33 6.05
C ASP A 369 -5.91 11.24 4.90
N TYR A 370 -6.41 11.11 3.68
CA TYR A 370 -5.57 11.21 2.49
C TYR A 370 -5.38 12.66 2.05
N ARG A 371 -4.18 12.94 1.53
CA ARG A 371 -3.83 14.13 0.76
C ARG A 371 -3.37 13.68 -0.62
N ASP A 372 -3.89 14.28 -1.69
CA ASP A 372 -3.51 13.87 -3.03
C ASP A 372 -2.07 14.29 -3.37
N LEU A 373 -1.38 13.47 -4.16
CA LEU A 373 -0.10 13.81 -4.78
C LEU A 373 -0.36 14.72 -6.00
N ASP A 374 -0.88 15.92 -5.74
CA ASP A 374 -1.38 16.89 -6.74
C ASP A 374 -0.29 17.69 -7.47
N GLY A 375 0.97 17.59 -7.03
CA GLY A 375 2.13 18.25 -7.61
C GLY A 375 2.45 19.62 -7.01
N ARG A 376 1.82 20.01 -5.89
CA ARG A 376 1.99 21.32 -5.25
C ARG A 376 3.11 21.37 -4.20
N SER A 377 4.04 20.41 -4.15
CA SER A 377 5.18 20.45 -3.22
C SER A 377 6.35 19.62 -3.75
N ASP A 378 7.48 19.65 -3.04
CA ASP A 378 8.80 19.20 -3.49
C ASP A 378 8.95 17.69 -3.75
N TYR A 379 7.94 16.87 -3.44
CA TYR A 379 7.90 15.48 -3.91
C TYR A 379 7.73 15.39 -5.43
N ALA A 380 7.12 16.40 -6.06
CA ALA A 380 6.67 16.32 -7.45
C ALA A 380 7.81 16.10 -8.45
N PRO A 381 8.96 16.79 -8.37
CA PRO A 381 10.09 16.54 -9.28
C PRO A 381 10.69 15.14 -9.14
N PHE A 382 10.68 14.58 -7.93
CA PHE A 382 11.16 13.20 -7.69
C PHE A 382 10.19 12.18 -8.30
N LEU A 383 8.90 12.36 -8.03
CA LEU A 383 7.84 11.49 -8.52
C LEU A 383 7.78 11.48 -10.05
N ALA A 384 7.95 12.64 -10.70
CA ALA A 384 8.00 12.79 -12.15
C ALA A 384 9.14 11.99 -12.81
N GLU A 385 10.24 11.77 -12.10
CA GLU A 385 11.39 10.99 -12.56
C GLU A 385 11.33 9.52 -12.10
N GLY A 386 10.17 9.10 -11.56
CA GLY A 386 9.90 7.72 -11.20
C GLY A 386 10.54 7.27 -9.88
N ILE A 387 10.93 8.23 -9.03
CA ILE A 387 11.30 7.96 -7.64
C ILE A 387 10.02 7.91 -6.81
N VAL A 388 9.85 6.85 -6.03
CA VAL A 388 8.74 6.71 -5.07
C VAL A 388 8.69 7.94 -4.15
N ALA A 389 7.49 8.49 -3.96
CA ALA A 389 7.30 9.64 -3.09
C ALA A 389 6.04 9.53 -2.22
N CYS A 390 6.16 9.97 -0.97
CA CYS A 390 5.06 10.02 -0.01
C CYS A 390 5.41 11.05 1.08
N GLY A 391 4.63 11.12 2.14
CA GLY A 391 4.90 11.98 3.27
C GLY A 391 3.63 12.42 3.98
N LEU A 392 3.69 13.57 4.65
CA LEU A 392 2.66 14.03 5.56
C LEU A 392 2.26 15.47 5.27
N SER A 393 0.98 15.77 5.49
CA SER A 393 0.42 17.11 5.42
C SER A 393 -0.66 17.31 6.49
N ALA A 394 -0.63 18.44 7.20
CA ALA A 394 -1.66 18.89 8.12
C ALA A 394 -2.75 19.71 7.44
N GLY A 395 -2.68 19.84 6.10
CA GLY A 395 -3.63 20.58 5.28
C GLY A 395 -3.40 22.08 5.32
N THR A 396 -3.70 22.77 4.21
CA THR A 396 -3.50 24.22 4.06
C THR A 396 -4.83 24.92 3.75
N ASP A 397 -5.10 25.18 2.47
CA ASP A 397 -6.24 25.93 1.95
C ASP A 397 -7.56 25.13 1.85
N GLY A 398 -7.53 23.83 2.18
CA GLY A 398 -8.71 22.96 2.20
C GLY A 398 -9.63 23.22 3.40
N ILE A 399 -10.95 23.07 3.22
CA ILE A 399 -11.96 23.27 4.28
C ILE A 399 -12.18 21.95 5.05
N LYS A 400 -12.06 21.99 6.38
CA LYS A 400 -12.42 20.87 7.25
C LYS A 400 -13.93 20.64 7.22
N THR A 401 -14.35 19.44 6.83
CA THR A 401 -15.77 19.09 6.75
C THR A 401 -16.35 18.79 8.13
N GLN A 402 -17.68 18.92 8.28
CA GLN A 402 -18.38 18.53 9.50
C GLN A 402 -18.13 17.06 9.85
N LYS A 403 -18.21 16.15 8.86
CA LYS A 403 -17.95 14.71 9.04
C LYS A 403 -16.53 14.43 9.53
N GLN A 404 -15.52 15.13 8.98
CA GLN A 404 -14.13 14.96 9.40
C GLN A 404 -13.94 15.47 10.83
N ARG A 405 -14.48 16.65 11.15
CA ARG A 405 -14.43 17.21 12.51
C ARG A 405 -15.06 16.26 13.53
N ASP A 406 -16.26 15.75 13.26
CA ASP A 406 -16.98 14.85 14.17
C ASP A 406 -16.21 13.54 14.38
N ARG A 407 -15.63 12.97 13.31
CA ARG A 407 -14.77 11.79 13.41
C ARG A 407 -13.55 12.05 14.30
N TYR A 408 -12.92 13.22 14.17
CA TYR A 408 -11.76 13.55 14.99
C TYR A 408 -12.17 13.79 16.45
N ASP A 409 -13.28 14.49 16.71
CA ASP A 409 -13.81 14.67 18.08
C ASP A 409 -14.11 13.31 18.74
N GLN A 410 -14.66 12.36 17.97
CA GLN A 410 -14.94 11.01 18.46
C GLN A 410 -13.67 10.24 18.85
N MET A 411 -12.58 10.38 18.09
CA MET A 411 -11.33 9.64 18.32
C MET A 411 -10.41 10.32 19.35
N LEU A 412 -10.33 11.64 19.31
CA LEU A 412 -9.38 12.42 20.11
C LEU A 412 -9.99 12.93 21.42
N GLY A 413 -11.31 13.13 21.44
CA GLY A 413 -12.04 13.80 22.52
C GLY A 413 -12.71 15.08 22.02
N GLN A 414 -13.81 15.45 22.69
CA GLN A 414 -14.64 16.58 22.31
C GLN A 414 -13.85 17.90 22.28
N GLY A 415 -13.90 18.61 21.15
CA GLY A 415 -13.23 19.90 20.95
C GLY A 415 -11.82 19.80 20.40
N LEU A 416 -11.29 18.58 20.20
CA LEU A 416 -9.96 18.36 19.63
C LEU A 416 -10.00 18.10 18.12
N GLY A 417 -11.17 17.87 17.53
CA GLY A 417 -11.32 17.64 16.09
C GLY A 417 -11.22 18.88 15.21
N GLY A 418 -11.06 20.05 15.81
CA GLY A 418 -10.98 21.33 15.11
C GLY A 418 -12.35 21.93 14.82
N ILE A 419 -12.42 22.84 13.85
CA ILE A 419 -13.61 23.62 13.51
C ILE A 419 -14.03 23.28 12.08
N SER A 420 -15.27 22.84 11.91
CA SER A 420 -15.86 22.57 10.60
C SER A 420 -16.18 23.86 9.85
N GLY A 421 -16.11 23.82 8.53
CA GLY A 421 -16.36 24.99 7.67
C GLY A 421 -15.22 26.01 7.64
N ILE A 422 -14.13 25.77 8.37
CA ILE A 422 -12.92 26.59 8.39
C ILE A 422 -11.79 25.84 7.67
N MET A 423 -10.87 26.59 7.04
CA MET A 423 -9.67 26.04 6.42
C MET A 423 -8.81 25.28 7.43
N TYR A 424 -8.00 24.32 6.97
CA TYR A 424 -7.01 23.66 7.81
C TYR A 424 -5.98 24.67 8.35
N ASP A 425 -5.55 25.61 7.50
CA ASP A 425 -4.73 26.76 7.86
C ASP A 425 -5.33 28.07 7.32
N PRO A 426 -6.09 28.82 8.14
CA PRO A 426 -6.61 30.13 7.77
C PRO A 426 -5.54 31.20 7.49
N CYS A 427 -4.29 30.96 7.92
CA CYS A 427 -3.16 31.86 7.78
C CYS A 427 -2.20 31.44 6.65
N TYR A 428 -2.52 30.39 5.88
CA TYR A 428 -1.72 29.95 4.73
C TYR A 428 -1.37 31.14 3.81
N HIS A 429 -0.07 31.35 3.57
CA HIS A 429 0.51 32.46 2.80
C HIS A 429 0.18 33.89 3.33
N GLN A 430 -0.14 34.03 4.62
CA GLN A 430 -0.49 35.31 5.24
C GLN A 430 0.47 35.71 6.36
N ILE A 431 0.44 36.99 6.74
CA ILE A 431 1.24 37.56 7.82
C ILE A 431 1.02 36.87 9.18
N CYS A 432 -0.15 36.24 9.37
CA CYS A 432 -0.48 35.55 10.61
C CYS A 432 0.09 34.13 10.70
N ASP A 433 0.74 33.60 9.65
CA ASP A 433 1.42 32.29 9.70
C ASP A 433 2.71 32.35 10.53
N SER A 434 2.49 32.47 11.83
CA SER A 434 3.45 32.72 12.90
C SER A 434 3.53 31.51 13.83
N ILE A 435 4.38 31.56 14.84
CA ILE A 435 4.47 30.49 15.84
C ILE A 435 3.15 30.22 16.56
N GLN A 436 2.26 31.22 16.65
CA GLN A 436 0.92 31.08 17.21
C GLN A 436 -0.02 30.26 16.30
N ASN A 437 0.35 30.07 15.03
CA ASN A 437 -0.41 29.32 14.03
C ASN A 437 -0.19 27.80 14.11
N ILE A 438 0.66 27.32 15.04
CA ILE A 438 1.00 25.90 15.14
C ILE A 438 0.11 25.18 16.16
N ASN A 439 -0.60 24.13 15.71
CA ASN A 439 -1.22 23.18 16.63
C ASN A 439 -0.16 22.19 17.14
N LEU A 440 0.27 22.37 18.39
CA LEU A 440 1.35 21.56 18.97
C LEU A 440 1.01 20.06 19.03
N PHE A 441 -0.23 19.71 19.39
CA PHE A 441 -0.65 18.32 19.48
C PHE A 441 -0.60 17.64 18.12
N GLY A 442 -1.23 18.25 17.10
CA GLY A 442 -1.21 17.74 15.73
C GLY A 442 0.21 17.61 15.19
N TYR A 443 1.01 18.67 15.34
CA TYR A 443 2.40 18.72 14.91
C TYR A 443 3.25 17.61 15.53
N GLU A 444 3.16 17.40 16.85
CA GLU A 444 3.94 16.37 17.53
C GLU A 444 3.64 14.97 16.97
N LYS A 445 2.37 14.65 16.72
CA LYS A 445 1.98 13.35 16.15
C LYS A 445 2.49 13.17 14.73
N MET A 446 2.47 14.22 13.90
CA MET A 446 3.03 14.18 12.56
C MET A 446 4.54 13.93 12.58
N VAL A 447 5.28 14.54 13.50
CA VAL A 447 6.72 14.29 13.67
C VAL A 447 6.99 12.87 14.16
N GLN A 448 6.17 12.33 15.07
CA GLN A 448 6.29 10.95 15.53
C GLN A 448 6.02 9.93 14.40
N ALA A 449 5.01 10.18 13.58
CA ALA A 449 4.72 9.38 12.39
C ALA A 449 5.90 9.37 11.40
N ALA A 450 6.47 10.54 11.13
CA ALA A 450 7.65 10.69 10.28
C ALA A 450 8.87 9.91 10.83
N ALA A 451 9.08 9.94 12.15
CA ALA A 451 10.15 9.19 12.80
C ALA A 451 9.94 7.67 12.70
N TYR A 452 8.71 7.19 12.91
CA TYR A 452 8.35 5.77 12.79
C TYR A 452 8.61 5.24 11.38
N VAL A 453 8.15 5.95 10.35
CA VAL A 453 8.36 5.56 8.96
C VAL A 453 9.84 5.56 8.59
N LEU A 454 10.60 6.58 9.02
CA LEU A 454 12.05 6.60 8.81
C LEU A 454 12.76 5.40 9.48
N GLU A 455 12.37 5.03 10.70
CA GLU A 455 12.93 3.88 11.42
C GLU A 455 12.64 2.56 10.69
N PHE A 456 11.41 2.37 10.20
CA PHE A 456 11.04 1.19 9.42
C PHE A 456 11.86 1.11 8.14
N LEU A 457 11.86 2.17 7.32
CA LEU A 457 12.53 2.18 6.03
C LEU A 457 14.05 2.03 6.18
N GLY A 458 14.64 2.62 7.23
CA GLY A 458 16.06 2.49 7.52
C GLY A 458 16.52 1.06 7.88
N ARG A 459 15.57 0.20 8.27
CA ARG A 459 15.81 -1.18 8.75
C ARG A 459 15.31 -2.28 7.83
N GLU A 460 14.46 -1.95 6.87
CA GLU A 460 13.92 -2.89 5.88
C GLU A 460 15.02 -3.75 5.26
N ASP A 461 14.73 -5.03 5.00
CA ASP A 461 15.76 -5.98 4.60
C ASP A 461 16.23 -5.76 3.15
N ASP A 462 15.27 -5.62 2.25
CA ASP A 462 15.47 -5.20 0.86
C ASP A 462 14.49 -4.11 0.49
N LEU A 463 14.82 -2.88 0.87
CA LEU A 463 14.01 -1.70 0.61
C LEU A 463 13.76 -1.48 -0.88
N LYS A 464 14.73 -1.77 -1.75
CA LYS A 464 14.54 -1.57 -3.20
C LYS A 464 13.52 -2.56 -3.76
N ALA A 465 13.63 -3.84 -3.43
CA ALA A 465 12.63 -4.83 -3.84
C ALA A 465 11.25 -4.57 -3.20
N TRP A 466 11.22 -4.09 -1.96
CA TRP A 466 9.99 -3.71 -1.29
C TRP A 466 9.31 -2.53 -2.00
N LEU A 467 10.04 -1.49 -2.40
CA LEU A 467 9.47 -0.32 -3.07
C LEU A 467 9.13 -0.55 -4.55
N TYR A 468 10.02 -1.26 -5.25
CA TYR A 468 9.99 -1.50 -6.68
C TYR A 468 9.95 -3.00 -6.94
N PRO A 469 8.85 -3.69 -6.56
CA PRO A 469 8.69 -5.09 -6.92
C PRO A 469 8.77 -5.19 -8.45
N SER A 470 9.44 -6.23 -8.96
CA SER A 470 9.65 -6.43 -10.40
C SER A 470 8.34 -6.27 -11.15
N ILE A 471 8.29 -5.24 -12.01
CA ILE A 471 7.18 -4.93 -12.88
C ILE A 471 7.22 -5.91 -14.06
N GLU A 472 6.79 -7.14 -13.83
CA GLU A 472 6.14 -7.92 -14.90
C GLU A 472 4.61 -7.73 -14.86
N ILE A 473 4.12 -6.83 -13.99
CA ILE A 473 2.73 -6.47 -13.83
C ILE A 473 2.59 -4.97 -14.05
N GLN A 474 2.53 -4.50 -15.31
CA GLN A 474 1.91 -3.21 -15.71
C GLN A 474 2.05 -2.89 -17.23
N ARG A 475 1.60 -3.81 -18.09
CA ARG A 475 1.13 -3.46 -19.46
C ARG A 475 -0.17 -4.19 -19.80
N PHE A 476 -1.21 -3.90 -19.02
CA PHE A 476 -2.58 -3.97 -19.55
C PHE A 476 -2.91 -2.60 -20.15
N THR A 477 -2.41 -2.34 -21.36
CA THR A 477 -3.08 -1.39 -22.25
C THR A 477 -4.21 -2.13 -22.95
N GLU A 478 -5.29 -1.42 -23.29
CA GLU A 478 -6.45 -1.91 -24.07
C GLU A 478 -6.08 -2.64 -25.38
N SER A 479 -4.81 -2.59 -25.79
CA SER A 479 -4.22 -3.45 -26.83
C SER A 479 -4.28 -4.94 -26.46
N ALA A 480 -3.90 -5.33 -25.24
CA ALA A 480 -3.82 -6.74 -24.86
C ALA A 480 -5.21 -7.40 -24.81
N VAL A 481 -6.24 -6.69 -24.34
CA VAL A 481 -7.63 -7.20 -24.37
C VAL A 481 -8.13 -7.37 -25.80
N ASN A 482 -7.76 -6.46 -26.72
CA ASN A 482 -8.10 -6.57 -28.14
C ASN A 482 -7.25 -7.62 -28.89
N ASP A 483 -6.02 -7.87 -28.44
CA ASP A 483 -5.15 -8.90 -29.01
C ASP A 483 -5.53 -10.30 -28.48
N SER A 484 -5.94 -10.44 -27.22
CA SER A 484 -6.54 -11.66 -26.66
C SER A 484 -7.89 -12.00 -27.32
N LEU A 485 -8.69 -10.99 -27.67
CA LEU A 485 -9.91 -11.18 -28.47
C LEU A 485 -9.62 -11.54 -29.94
N LYS A 486 -8.44 -11.20 -30.46
CA LYS A 486 -7.99 -11.61 -31.81
C LYS A 486 -7.34 -13.00 -31.84
N ILE A 487 -6.79 -13.48 -30.73
CA ILE A 487 -6.26 -14.85 -30.63
C ILE A 487 -7.40 -15.88 -30.58
N MET A 488 -8.63 -15.48 -30.22
CA MET A 488 -9.82 -16.32 -30.36
C MET A 488 -10.24 -16.60 -31.82
N SER A 489 -9.52 -16.08 -32.82
CA SER A 489 -9.93 -16.20 -34.23
C SER A 489 -8.92 -16.88 -35.15
N ASN A 490 -7.87 -17.53 -34.66
CA ASN A 490 -6.98 -18.32 -35.53
C ASN A 490 -6.57 -19.64 -34.86
N ASP A 491 -7.25 -20.71 -35.28
CA ASP A 491 -6.89 -22.13 -35.29
C ASP A 491 -5.79 -22.61 -34.31
N ASP A 492 -6.19 -23.25 -33.20
CA ASP A 492 -5.79 -24.63 -32.84
C ASP A 492 -6.63 -25.13 -31.62
N ASP A 493 -7.15 -26.36 -31.73
CA ASP A 493 -8.02 -27.09 -30.79
C ASP A 493 -7.33 -27.45 -29.45
N ASP A 494 -6.90 -26.48 -28.62
CA ASP A 494 -6.44 -26.78 -27.25
C ASP A 494 -7.50 -26.46 -26.18
N ASP A 495 -8.34 -27.46 -25.88
CA ASP A 495 -9.37 -27.42 -24.82
C ASP A 495 -8.77 -27.20 -23.40
N ASP A 496 -7.44 -27.21 -23.22
CA ASP A 496 -6.77 -27.00 -21.92
C ASP A 496 -6.30 -25.55 -21.70
N TYR A 497 -6.19 -24.74 -22.76
CA TYR A 497 -5.59 -23.39 -22.71
C TYR A 497 -6.18 -22.47 -21.62
N PRO A 498 -7.52 -22.40 -21.41
CA PRO A 498 -8.09 -21.55 -20.34
C PRO A 498 -7.60 -21.93 -18.94
N PHE A 499 -7.38 -23.21 -18.68
CA PHE A 499 -6.90 -23.71 -17.38
C PHE A 499 -5.40 -23.45 -17.21
N GLN A 500 -4.64 -23.47 -18.29
CA GLN A 500 -3.22 -23.09 -18.31
C GLN A 500 -3.08 -21.61 -17.94
N CYS A 501 -3.84 -20.73 -18.60
CA CYS A 501 -3.88 -19.29 -18.29
C CYS A 501 -4.29 -19.06 -16.83
N LEU A 502 -5.35 -19.72 -16.36
CA LEU A 502 -5.83 -19.55 -14.99
C LEU A 502 -4.77 -19.92 -13.94
N SER A 503 -4.04 -21.02 -14.16
CA SER A 503 -2.99 -21.48 -13.24
C SER A 503 -1.75 -20.59 -13.32
N GLN A 504 -1.42 -20.06 -14.49
CA GLN A 504 -0.34 -19.10 -14.66
C GLN A 504 -0.66 -17.76 -14.00
N GLU A 505 -1.84 -17.18 -14.29
CA GLU A 505 -2.27 -15.91 -13.72
C GLU A 505 -2.40 -15.98 -12.19
N ALA A 506 -2.94 -17.08 -11.64
CA ALA A 506 -3.00 -17.27 -10.19
C ALA A 506 -1.61 -17.23 -9.54
N ARG A 507 -0.61 -17.87 -10.18
CA ARG A 507 0.80 -17.86 -9.75
C ARG A 507 1.45 -16.49 -9.86
N GLU A 508 1.17 -15.74 -10.92
CA GLU A 508 1.78 -14.44 -11.14
C GLU A 508 1.14 -13.33 -10.28
N LEU A 509 -0.15 -13.44 -9.96
CA LEU A 509 -0.92 -12.36 -9.32
C LEU A 509 -0.94 -12.43 -7.79
N TYR A 510 -1.10 -13.61 -7.18
CA TYR A 510 -1.32 -13.68 -5.72
C TYR A 510 -0.72 -14.89 -5.00
N LEU A 511 -0.44 -15.99 -5.69
CA LEU A 511 0.18 -17.18 -5.09
C LEU A 511 1.70 -16.99 -5.03
N GLU A 512 2.25 -17.03 -3.82
CA GLU A 512 3.70 -16.92 -3.61
C GLU A 512 4.39 -18.24 -3.93
N SER A 513 5.66 -18.22 -4.35
CA SER A 513 6.45 -19.43 -4.55
C SER A 513 6.90 -20.10 -3.24
N HIS A 514 6.78 -19.40 -2.11
CA HIS A 514 7.15 -19.85 -0.79
C HIS A 514 6.15 -19.31 0.23
N ILE A 515 5.88 -20.06 1.30
CA ILE A 515 4.97 -19.58 2.35
C ILE A 515 5.64 -18.54 3.25
N SER A 516 4.93 -17.43 3.47
CA SER A 516 5.34 -16.39 4.41
C SER A 516 5.25 -16.84 5.87
N ARG A 517 6.23 -16.43 6.69
CA ARG A 517 6.22 -16.56 8.17
C ARG A 517 6.08 -15.18 8.80
N ILE A 518 5.06 -14.99 9.62
CA ILE A 518 4.75 -13.70 10.27
C ILE A 518 4.60 -13.84 11.78
N ARG A 519 4.64 -12.73 12.51
CA ARG A 519 4.16 -12.67 13.90
C ARG A 519 2.64 -12.51 13.91
N ILE A 520 2.03 -12.76 15.08
CA ILE A 520 0.57 -12.64 15.28
C ILE A 520 0.07 -11.29 14.71
N PRO A 521 -0.75 -11.31 13.64
CA PRO A 521 -1.34 -10.10 13.07
C PRO A 521 -2.52 -9.61 13.91
N SER A 522 -2.98 -8.37 13.68
CA SER A 522 -4.31 -7.97 14.17
C SER A 522 -5.40 -8.77 13.45
N PRO A 523 -6.58 -9.00 14.07
CA PRO A 523 -7.69 -9.73 13.46
C PRO A 523 -8.09 -9.20 12.08
N LEU A 524 -8.18 -7.88 11.92
CA LEU A 524 -8.49 -7.24 10.63
C LEU A 524 -7.42 -7.48 9.57
N VAL A 525 -6.14 -7.41 9.95
CA VAL A 525 -5.02 -7.69 9.03
C VAL A 525 -5.03 -9.16 8.61
N PHE A 526 -5.25 -10.08 9.55
CA PHE A 526 -5.39 -11.50 9.25
C PHE A 526 -6.50 -11.75 8.23
N TYR A 527 -7.68 -11.19 8.50
CA TYR A 527 -8.83 -11.37 7.64
C TYR A 527 -8.62 -10.76 6.24
N ARG A 528 -8.12 -9.52 6.16
CA ARG A 528 -7.95 -8.79 4.89
C ARG A 528 -6.85 -9.39 4.01
N ASP A 529 -5.72 -9.74 4.60
CA ASP A 529 -4.51 -10.06 3.84
C ASP A 529 -4.36 -11.57 3.56
N TYR A 530 -4.99 -12.42 4.38
CA TYR A 530 -4.87 -13.87 4.26
C TYR A 530 -6.21 -14.54 3.99
N VAL A 531 -7.22 -14.35 4.86
CA VAL A 531 -8.53 -15.02 4.71
C VAL A 531 -9.26 -14.59 3.44
N SER A 532 -9.44 -13.28 3.25
CA SER A 532 -10.16 -12.70 2.10
C SER A 532 -9.46 -12.99 0.77
N ARG A 533 -8.16 -13.29 0.81
CA ARG A 533 -7.34 -13.60 -0.36
C ARG A 533 -7.12 -15.11 -0.55
N ASN A 534 -7.71 -15.94 0.31
CA ASN A 534 -7.53 -17.40 0.31
C ASN A 534 -6.04 -17.79 0.27
N LYS A 535 -5.22 -17.15 1.12
CA LYS A 535 -3.76 -17.26 1.08
C LYS A 535 -3.21 -17.90 2.37
N PRO A 536 -2.44 -19.00 2.27
CA PRO A 536 -1.86 -19.66 3.43
C PRO A 536 -0.72 -18.84 4.05
N VAL A 537 -0.55 -18.94 5.37
CA VAL A 537 0.53 -18.26 6.10
C VAL A 537 0.92 -19.00 7.38
N ILE A 538 2.20 -18.97 7.74
CA ILE A 538 2.69 -19.46 9.04
C ILE A 538 2.78 -18.30 10.01
N ILE A 539 2.28 -18.51 11.23
CA ILE A 539 2.16 -17.51 12.29
C ILE A 539 2.98 -17.98 13.49
N GLN A 540 3.96 -17.18 13.87
CA GLN A 540 4.91 -17.44 14.94
C GLN A 540 4.53 -16.67 16.21
N GLY A 541 4.68 -17.34 17.35
CA GLY A 541 4.35 -16.80 18.67
C GLY A 541 2.89 -16.96 19.08
N ALA A 542 2.02 -17.49 18.20
CA ALA A 542 0.60 -17.70 18.49
C ALA A 542 0.35 -18.70 19.62
N LEU A 543 1.30 -19.62 19.85
CA LEU A 543 1.17 -20.69 20.84
C LEU A 543 1.99 -20.41 22.11
N ASP A 544 2.67 -19.26 22.23
CA ASP A 544 3.63 -18.97 23.30
C ASP A 544 3.03 -19.06 24.71
N GLN A 545 1.71 -18.86 24.84
CA GLN A 545 1.00 -18.96 26.12
C GLN A 545 0.59 -20.40 26.48
N TRP A 546 0.67 -21.36 25.55
CA TRP A 546 0.20 -22.72 25.75
C TRP A 546 1.17 -23.52 26.60
N SER A 547 0.74 -23.88 27.81
CA SER A 547 1.55 -24.73 28.68
C SER A 547 1.81 -26.12 28.08
N ALA A 548 0.99 -26.55 27.09
CA ALA A 548 1.18 -27.75 26.28
C ALA A 548 2.59 -27.85 25.67
N LEU A 549 3.18 -26.75 25.19
CA LEU A 549 4.52 -26.73 24.58
C LEU A 549 5.60 -27.26 25.54
N SER A 550 5.43 -27.00 26.84
CA SER A 550 6.33 -27.47 27.89
C SER A 550 5.92 -28.84 28.44
N LYS A 551 4.63 -29.04 28.70
CA LYS A 551 4.10 -30.22 29.40
C LYS A 551 4.05 -31.46 28.52
N TRP A 552 3.84 -31.31 27.21
CA TRP A 552 3.64 -32.44 26.28
C TRP A 552 4.94 -32.85 25.56
N ASN A 553 6.07 -32.22 25.92
CA ASN A 553 7.37 -32.54 25.36
C ASN A 553 7.80 -33.99 25.64
N THR A 554 7.28 -34.59 26.72
CA THR A 554 7.48 -35.99 27.06
C THR A 554 6.13 -36.69 27.26
N SER A 555 6.08 -38.02 27.12
CA SER A 555 4.81 -38.77 27.16
C SER A 555 4.30 -39.02 28.57
N GLU A 556 5.11 -38.84 29.62
CA GLU A 556 4.75 -39.12 31.02
C GLU A 556 3.58 -38.26 31.48
N TYR A 557 3.58 -36.97 31.14
CA TYR A 557 2.49 -36.07 31.53
C TYR A 557 1.17 -36.48 30.85
N LEU A 558 1.19 -36.73 29.54
CA LEU A 558 0.00 -37.14 28.78
C LEU A 558 -0.54 -38.49 29.30
N ARG A 559 0.35 -39.45 29.55
CA ARG A 559 0.00 -40.76 30.14
C ARG A 559 -0.59 -40.62 31.53
N HIS A 560 -0.07 -39.71 32.36
CA HIS A 560 -0.63 -39.45 33.68
C HIS A 560 -2.02 -38.80 33.62
N GLN A 561 -2.21 -37.80 32.77
CA GLN A 561 -3.49 -37.08 32.66
C GLN A 561 -4.59 -37.91 32.01
N LEU A 562 -4.26 -38.65 30.94
CA LEU A 562 -5.25 -39.39 30.16
C LEU A 562 -5.36 -40.86 30.59
N GLY A 563 -4.26 -41.52 30.96
CA GLY A 563 -4.26 -42.88 31.50
C GLY A 563 -5.08 -43.88 30.68
N ASP A 564 -6.16 -44.36 31.28
CA ASP A 564 -7.08 -45.35 30.68
C ASP A 564 -8.27 -44.73 29.91
N THR A 565 -8.25 -43.41 29.70
CA THR A 565 -9.24 -42.70 28.88
C THR A 565 -9.33 -43.36 27.51
N GLN A 566 -10.56 -43.71 27.11
CA GLN A 566 -10.83 -44.35 25.83
C GLN A 566 -10.80 -43.30 24.73
N VAL A 567 -9.89 -43.49 23.78
CA VAL A 567 -9.69 -42.62 22.63
C VAL A 567 -9.96 -43.40 21.35
N THR A 568 -10.52 -42.72 20.37
CA THR A 568 -10.81 -43.28 19.05
C THR A 568 -9.56 -43.21 18.18
N ILE A 569 -9.11 -44.37 17.68
CA ILE A 569 -7.87 -44.52 16.93
C ILE A 569 -8.17 -45.07 15.55
N ASP A 570 -7.61 -44.40 14.54
CA ASP A 570 -7.67 -44.81 13.16
C ASP A 570 -6.56 -45.81 12.87
N ILE A 571 -6.92 -46.90 12.22
CA ILE A 571 -6.04 -48.03 11.95
C ILE A 571 -6.04 -48.33 10.46
N THR A 572 -4.84 -48.33 9.87
CA THR A 572 -4.63 -48.63 8.47
C THR A 572 -3.60 -49.75 8.30
N PRO A 573 -3.65 -50.51 7.19
CA PRO A 573 -2.67 -51.55 6.92
C PRO A 573 -1.28 -51.00 6.57
N ASP A 574 -1.22 -49.81 5.97
CA ASP A 574 -0.02 -49.27 5.32
C ASP A 574 0.28 -47.79 5.65
N GLY A 575 -0.56 -47.16 6.48
CA GLY A 575 -0.34 -45.80 6.97
C GLY A 575 -1.15 -44.72 6.26
N TYR A 576 -1.78 -45.05 5.13
CA TYR A 576 -2.56 -44.09 4.34
C TYR A 576 -4.01 -44.05 4.82
N GLY A 577 -4.37 -42.98 5.54
CA GLY A 577 -5.76 -42.68 5.87
C GLY A 577 -6.49 -42.06 4.68
N ASP A 578 -7.78 -42.37 4.53
CA ASP A 578 -8.67 -41.85 3.49
C ASP A 578 -8.01 -41.88 2.11
N CYS A 579 -7.92 -43.06 1.51
CA CYS A 579 -7.10 -43.27 0.32
C CYS A 579 -7.81 -44.13 -0.74
N VAL A 580 -7.42 -43.96 -2.00
CA VAL A 580 -7.86 -44.87 -3.06
C VAL A 580 -7.09 -46.17 -2.97
N LYS A 581 -7.80 -47.30 -3.04
CA LYS A 581 -7.23 -48.64 -3.17
C LYS A 581 -7.83 -49.36 -4.36
N LEU A 582 -6.99 -50.20 -4.97
CA LEU A 582 -7.35 -51.01 -6.13
C LEU A 582 -7.85 -50.15 -7.32
N HIS A 583 -7.44 -48.88 -7.37
CA HIS A 583 -7.88 -47.85 -8.33
C HIS A 583 -9.41 -47.70 -8.47
N LYS A 584 -10.18 -48.13 -7.46
CA LYS A 584 -11.64 -48.24 -7.54
C LYS A 584 -12.36 -47.79 -6.27
N TYR A 585 -11.76 -48.04 -5.11
CA TYR A 585 -12.41 -47.78 -3.83
C TYR A 585 -11.73 -46.65 -3.09
N PHE A 586 -12.49 -45.66 -2.63
CA PHE A 586 -12.06 -44.72 -1.61
C PHE A 586 -12.29 -45.36 -0.24
N VAL A 587 -11.22 -45.62 0.51
CA VAL A 587 -11.24 -46.42 1.74
C VAL A 587 -10.94 -45.57 2.96
N THR A 588 -11.90 -45.50 3.89
CA THR A 588 -11.71 -44.86 5.20
C THR A 588 -11.01 -45.81 6.19
N PRO A 589 -10.25 -45.30 7.17
CA PRO A 589 -9.59 -46.13 8.18
C PRO A 589 -10.57 -46.97 9.00
N LEU A 590 -10.05 -48.04 9.61
CA LEU A 590 -10.76 -48.77 10.66
C LEU A 590 -10.65 -47.96 11.96
N GLU A 591 -11.78 -47.55 12.52
CA GLU A 591 -11.81 -46.89 13.84
C GLU A 591 -11.98 -47.94 14.96
N GLU A 592 -11.07 -47.96 15.93
CA GLU A 592 -11.19 -48.76 17.17
C GLU A 592 -10.99 -47.85 18.39
N LYS A 593 -11.72 -48.12 19.48
CA LYS A 593 -11.46 -47.49 20.78
C LYS A 593 -10.44 -48.29 21.58
N MET A 594 -9.45 -47.60 22.14
CA MET A 594 -8.50 -48.18 23.09
C MET A 594 -8.12 -47.18 24.17
N SER A 595 -7.51 -47.65 25.27
CA SER A 595 -6.97 -46.73 26.27
C SER A 595 -5.82 -45.91 25.69
N PHE A 596 -5.71 -44.65 26.10
CA PHE A 596 -4.61 -43.78 25.70
C PHE A 596 -3.24 -44.40 26.00
N ASN A 597 -3.07 -45.04 27.16
CA ASN A 597 -1.83 -45.75 27.49
C ASN A 597 -1.48 -46.87 26.51
N HIS A 598 -2.46 -47.67 26.07
CA HIS A 598 -2.23 -48.72 25.09
C HIS A 598 -1.84 -48.13 23.74
N PHE A 599 -2.56 -47.10 23.27
CA PHE A 599 -2.18 -46.37 22.06
C PHE A 599 -0.73 -45.85 22.12
N MET A 600 -0.34 -45.25 23.25
CA MET A 600 1.02 -44.75 23.47
C MET A 600 2.07 -45.88 23.48
N ASP A 601 1.75 -47.05 24.05
CA ASP A 601 2.64 -48.22 24.03
C ASP A 601 2.88 -48.73 22.61
N ILE A 602 1.87 -48.65 21.73
CA ILE A 602 2.01 -49.03 20.32
C ILE A 602 2.93 -48.06 19.58
N ILE A 603 2.69 -46.75 19.64
CA ILE A 603 3.50 -45.77 18.89
C ILE A 603 4.93 -45.63 19.43
N GLU A 604 5.16 -45.91 20.71
CA GLU A 604 6.50 -45.96 21.33
C GLU A 604 7.21 -47.30 21.08
N GLY A 605 6.57 -48.25 20.39
CA GLY A 605 7.15 -49.55 20.04
C GLY A 605 7.29 -50.52 21.21
N LYS A 606 6.58 -50.28 22.32
CA LYS A 606 6.54 -51.16 23.51
C LYS A 606 5.63 -52.37 23.29
N THR A 607 4.63 -52.25 22.43
CA THR A 607 3.66 -53.30 22.11
C THR A 607 3.55 -53.49 20.60
N SER A 608 3.59 -54.75 20.14
CA SER A 608 3.32 -55.10 18.74
C SER A 608 1.82 -54.98 18.46
N PHE A 609 1.47 -54.40 17.30
CA PHE A 609 0.10 -54.19 16.89
C PHE A 609 -0.05 -54.45 15.38
N ASN A 610 -1.16 -55.06 14.98
CA ASN A 610 -1.45 -55.33 13.58
C ASN A 610 -2.06 -54.09 12.93
N GLY A 611 -1.23 -53.31 12.23
CA GLY A 611 -1.62 -52.07 11.55
C GLY A 611 -0.88 -50.84 12.08
N ILE A 612 -1.05 -49.73 11.37
CA ILE A 612 -0.51 -48.42 11.74
C ILE A 612 -1.62 -47.61 12.41
N VAL A 613 -1.37 -47.19 13.64
CA VAL A 613 -2.30 -46.40 14.45
C VAL A 613 -2.06 -44.91 14.24
N TYR A 614 -3.14 -44.14 14.16
CA TYR A 614 -3.10 -42.68 14.15
C TYR A 614 -4.27 -42.14 14.98
N CYS A 615 -3.98 -41.38 16.03
CA CYS A 615 -5.02 -40.67 16.76
C CYS A 615 -5.38 -39.44 15.94
N GLN A 616 -6.41 -39.52 15.10
CA GLN A 616 -6.82 -38.41 14.24
C GLN A 616 -8.35 -38.19 14.18
N HIS A 617 -9.10 -38.80 15.10
CA HIS A 617 -10.56 -38.70 15.11
C HIS A 617 -10.99 -37.24 15.05
N GLN A 618 -11.87 -36.96 14.09
CA GLN A 618 -12.45 -35.65 13.85
C GLN A 618 -13.63 -35.43 14.83
N ASN A 619 -14.49 -34.43 14.63
CA ASN A 619 -15.65 -34.16 15.49
C ASN A 619 -15.32 -33.60 16.89
N SER A 620 -14.42 -32.62 16.92
CA SER A 620 -14.06 -31.89 18.14
C SER A 620 -13.42 -32.80 19.20
N SER A 621 -12.63 -33.78 18.76
CA SER A 621 -12.04 -34.83 19.61
C SER A 621 -11.29 -34.27 20.82
N PHE A 622 -10.65 -33.10 20.69
CA PHE A 622 -9.98 -32.46 21.83
C PHE A 622 -10.95 -32.16 22.98
N THR A 623 -12.13 -31.63 22.65
CA THR A 623 -13.14 -31.25 23.64
C THR A 623 -14.03 -32.41 24.09
N THR A 624 -14.02 -33.54 23.39
CA THR A 624 -14.87 -34.71 23.71
C THR A 624 -14.09 -35.85 24.35
N GLU A 625 -12.89 -36.17 23.87
CA GLU A 625 -12.07 -37.29 24.35
C GLU A 625 -10.86 -36.85 25.19
N PHE A 626 -10.44 -35.58 25.12
CA PHE A 626 -9.22 -35.07 25.78
C PHE A 626 -9.47 -33.91 26.75
N GLN A 627 -10.65 -33.83 27.35
CA GLN A 627 -11.07 -32.72 28.23
C GLN A 627 -10.12 -32.44 29.40
N GLN A 628 -9.41 -33.47 29.88
CA GLN A 628 -8.39 -33.37 30.93
C GLN A 628 -7.25 -32.42 30.56
N LEU A 629 -7.04 -32.19 29.27
CA LEU A 629 -5.99 -31.35 28.72
C LEU A 629 -6.45 -29.91 28.39
N ASN A 630 -7.71 -29.56 28.63
CA ASN A 630 -8.28 -28.25 28.25
C ASN A 630 -7.51 -27.06 28.81
N ASN A 631 -6.87 -27.18 29.97
CA ASN A 631 -6.10 -26.11 30.60
C ASN A 631 -4.70 -25.92 29.98
N ASP A 632 -4.27 -26.81 29.09
CA ASP A 632 -2.93 -26.77 28.51
C ASP A 632 -2.87 -25.95 27.21
N ILE A 633 -4.03 -25.76 26.57
CA ILE A 633 -4.22 -25.04 25.30
C ILE A 633 -5.13 -23.84 25.54
N HIS A 634 -4.74 -22.69 25.00
CA HIS A 634 -5.54 -21.46 25.10
C HIS A 634 -6.29 -21.18 23.79
N GLU A 635 -7.49 -20.62 23.90
CA GLU A 635 -8.26 -20.13 22.75
C GLU A 635 -7.47 -19.05 21.99
N LEU A 636 -7.47 -19.14 20.66
CA LEU A 636 -6.89 -18.14 19.77
C LEU A 636 -7.87 -16.97 19.60
N SER A 637 -8.00 -16.13 20.63
CA SER A 637 -9.00 -15.03 20.69
C SER A 637 -8.96 -14.08 19.48
N TRP A 638 -7.77 -13.78 18.96
CA TRP A 638 -7.60 -12.94 17.77
C TRP A 638 -8.13 -13.58 16.48
N VAL A 639 -8.14 -14.92 16.39
CA VAL A 639 -8.74 -15.67 15.27
C VAL A 639 -10.26 -15.62 15.37
N ARG A 640 -10.80 -15.83 16.57
CA ARG A 640 -12.23 -15.69 16.84
C ARG A 640 -12.74 -14.29 16.53
N GLU A 641 -11.99 -13.25 16.87
CA GLU A 641 -12.34 -11.88 16.50
C GLU A 641 -12.32 -11.68 14.98
N ALA A 642 -11.37 -12.30 14.27
CA ALA A 642 -11.27 -12.19 12.82
C ALA A 642 -12.45 -12.84 12.10
N PHE A 643 -12.86 -14.04 12.53
CA PHE A 643 -14.00 -14.76 11.93
C PHE A 643 -15.36 -14.38 12.53
N GLY A 644 -15.37 -13.66 13.65
CA GLY A 644 -16.60 -13.30 14.37
C GLY A 644 -17.27 -14.45 15.13
N ASN A 645 -16.73 -15.67 15.09
CA ASN A 645 -17.30 -16.88 15.69
C ASN A 645 -16.22 -17.75 16.34
N PRO A 646 -16.55 -18.60 17.34
CA PRO A 646 -15.64 -19.63 17.85
C PRO A 646 -15.42 -20.73 16.79
N PRO A 647 -14.38 -21.58 16.94
CA PRO A 647 -14.18 -22.72 16.05
C PRO A 647 -15.34 -23.72 16.16
N ASP A 648 -15.77 -24.27 15.03
CA ASP A 648 -16.76 -25.35 14.94
C ASP A 648 -16.22 -26.66 15.52
N ALA A 649 -14.93 -26.92 15.28
CA ALA A 649 -14.25 -28.09 15.84
C ALA A 649 -12.81 -27.81 16.23
N VAL A 650 -12.39 -28.46 17.31
CA VAL A 650 -10.99 -28.51 17.77
C VAL A 650 -10.59 -29.97 17.93
N ASN A 651 -9.62 -30.44 17.15
CA ASN A 651 -9.17 -31.83 17.17
C ASN A 651 -7.71 -31.94 17.63
N LEU A 652 -7.38 -33.09 18.21
CA LEU A 652 -6.03 -33.42 18.66
C LEU A 652 -5.52 -34.60 17.85
N TRP A 653 -4.36 -34.41 17.20
CA TRP A 653 -3.76 -35.41 16.35
C TRP A 653 -2.40 -35.86 16.88
N ILE A 654 -2.24 -37.17 17.07
CA ILE A 654 -1.02 -37.80 17.58
C ILE A 654 -0.66 -38.98 16.70
N GLY A 655 0.52 -38.95 16.09
CA GLY A 655 1.00 -40.05 15.25
C GLY A 655 2.51 -40.06 15.03
N THR A 656 2.93 -40.94 14.14
CA THR A 656 4.35 -41.15 13.78
C THR A 656 4.56 -40.89 12.29
N SER A 657 5.80 -41.01 11.81
CA SER A 657 6.11 -40.91 10.38
C SER A 657 5.47 -42.00 9.50
N LYS A 658 4.82 -42.99 10.10
CA LYS A 658 4.08 -44.02 9.37
C LYS A 658 2.68 -43.58 8.97
N SER A 659 2.14 -42.51 9.54
CA SER A 659 0.79 -42.02 9.24
C SER A 659 0.88 -40.90 8.21
N ILE A 660 0.23 -41.08 7.06
CA ILE A 660 0.30 -40.17 5.91
C ILE A 660 -1.13 -39.89 5.42
N SER A 661 -1.46 -38.63 5.15
CA SER A 661 -2.70 -38.30 4.45
C SER A 661 -2.48 -38.34 2.94
N THR A 662 -3.47 -38.84 2.20
CA THR A 662 -3.47 -38.64 0.74
C THR A 662 -3.90 -37.22 0.39
N LEU A 663 -3.84 -36.86 -0.90
CA LEU A 663 -4.23 -35.54 -1.37
C LEU A 663 -5.73 -35.35 -1.13
N HIS A 664 -6.11 -34.30 -0.42
CA HIS A 664 -7.50 -33.97 -0.12
C HIS A 664 -7.64 -32.46 0.10
N HIS A 665 -8.86 -31.99 0.39
CA HIS A 665 -9.13 -30.59 0.74
C HIS A 665 -10.25 -30.55 1.78
N ASP A 666 -10.21 -29.54 2.64
CA ASP A 666 -11.21 -29.34 3.68
C ASP A 666 -12.12 -28.15 3.33
N PRO A 667 -13.42 -28.21 3.67
CA PRO A 667 -14.33 -27.07 3.56
C PRO A 667 -14.21 -26.11 4.77
N TYR A 668 -13.03 -26.03 5.41
CA TYR A 668 -12.82 -25.26 6.65
C TYR A 668 -11.65 -24.29 6.51
N GLU A 669 -11.76 -23.14 7.16
CA GLU A 669 -10.63 -22.28 7.46
C GLU A 669 -9.83 -22.91 8.61
N ASN A 670 -8.69 -23.52 8.27
CA ASN A 670 -7.98 -24.44 9.17
C ASN A 670 -6.78 -23.74 9.83
N LEU A 671 -6.76 -23.71 11.15
CA LEU A 671 -5.66 -23.21 11.97
C LEU A 671 -4.95 -24.41 12.60
N TYR A 672 -3.74 -24.68 12.14
CA TYR A 672 -3.00 -25.90 12.42
C TYR A 672 -1.79 -25.62 13.32
N ALA A 673 -1.84 -26.06 14.59
CA ALA A 673 -0.83 -25.79 15.60
C ALA A 673 0.02 -27.03 15.86
N VAL A 674 1.34 -26.95 15.67
CA VAL A 674 2.26 -28.05 16.01
C VAL A 674 2.84 -27.82 17.40
N ILE A 675 2.54 -28.74 18.31
CA ILE A 675 2.96 -28.66 19.71
C ILE A 675 4.28 -29.40 19.90
N ARG A 676 4.39 -30.60 19.32
CA ARG A 676 5.59 -31.44 19.38
C ARG A 676 5.87 -32.07 18.02
N GLY A 677 7.15 -32.18 17.65
CA GLY A 677 7.56 -32.74 16.37
C GLY A 677 7.42 -31.73 15.24
N ARG A 678 7.28 -32.23 14.02
CA ARG A 678 7.17 -31.42 12.80
C ARG A 678 6.17 -32.06 11.84
N LYS A 679 5.47 -31.23 11.10
CA LYS A 679 4.60 -31.66 10.00
C LYS A 679 5.08 -31.10 8.67
N HIS A 680 4.95 -31.91 7.63
CA HIS A 680 5.30 -31.56 6.26
C HIS A 680 4.03 -31.51 5.43
N PHE A 681 3.75 -30.36 4.83
CA PHE A 681 2.61 -30.16 3.96
C PHE A 681 3.09 -29.99 2.51
N THR A 682 2.36 -30.58 1.58
CA THR A 682 2.42 -30.20 0.16
C THR A 682 1.07 -29.60 -0.19
N LEU A 683 1.01 -28.31 -0.52
CA LEU A 683 -0.23 -27.59 -0.80
C LEU A 683 -0.37 -27.26 -2.29
N TYR A 684 -1.59 -27.34 -2.80
CA TYR A 684 -1.98 -26.87 -4.12
C TYR A 684 -3.19 -25.93 -3.99
N PRO A 685 -3.20 -24.79 -4.70
CA PRO A 685 -4.31 -23.85 -4.66
C PRO A 685 -5.58 -24.44 -5.30
N PRO A 686 -6.79 -23.94 -4.95
CA PRO A 686 -8.03 -24.36 -5.58
C PRO A 686 -8.05 -24.22 -7.12
N THR A 687 -7.24 -23.31 -7.65
CA THR A 687 -7.07 -23.06 -9.09
C THR A 687 -6.46 -24.25 -9.84
N ASP A 688 -5.73 -25.12 -9.12
CA ASP A 688 -5.03 -26.26 -9.71
C ASP A 688 -5.92 -27.50 -9.83
N LEU A 689 -7.19 -27.46 -9.38
CA LEU A 689 -8.11 -28.61 -9.38
C LEU A 689 -8.17 -29.34 -10.74
N TYR A 690 -8.09 -28.59 -11.84
CA TYR A 690 -8.08 -29.14 -13.20
C TYR A 690 -6.95 -30.16 -13.42
N TRP A 691 -5.77 -29.87 -12.87
CA TRP A 691 -4.53 -30.61 -13.08
C TRP A 691 -4.32 -31.76 -12.09
N LEU A 692 -5.12 -31.83 -11.02
CA LEU A 692 -4.98 -32.80 -9.94
C LEU A 692 -5.70 -34.15 -10.20
N ASP A 693 -6.41 -34.30 -11.32
CA ASP A 693 -7.12 -35.53 -11.74
C ASP A 693 -8.09 -36.15 -10.69
N GLN A 694 -8.91 -35.33 -10.03
CA GLN A 694 -9.90 -35.84 -9.06
C GLN A 694 -10.96 -36.74 -9.72
N LYS A 695 -11.22 -37.94 -9.21
CA LYS A 695 -12.22 -38.90 -9.77
C LYS A 695 -13.20 -39.39 -8.70
N PHE A 696 -14.34 -39.92 -9.13
CA PHE A 696 -15.30 -40.55 -8.21
C PHE A 696 -14.93 -42.01 -8.01
N TYR A 697 -14.88 -42.43 -6.74
CA TYR A 697 -14.57 -43.78 -6.32
C TYR A 697 -15.69 -44.30 -5.42
N LYS A 698 -15.97 -45.60 -5.50
CA LYS A 698 -16.91 -46.24 -4.58
C LYS A 698 -16.34 -46.16 -3.17
N LYS A 699 -17.14 -45.69 -2.22
CA LYS A 699 -16.74 -45.62 -0.82
C LYS A 699 -16.59 -47.04 -0.27
N ALA A 700 -15.65 -47.20 0.65
CA ALA A 700 -15.45 -48.41 1.42
C ALA A 700 -14.77 -48.06 2.75
N HIS A 701 -14.68 -49.02 3.66
CA HIS A 701 -13.91 -48.89 4.89
C HIS A 701 -13.08 -50.15 5.15
N TYR A 702 -12.02 -50.00 5.95
CA TYR A 702 -11.26 -51.16 6.43
C TYR A 702 -12.00 -51.91 7.54
N GLU A 703 -11.94 -53.24 7.48
CA GLU A 703 -12.31 -54.11 8.59
C GLU A 703 -11.20 -55.12 8.89
N ARG A 704 -11.21 -55.66 10.12
CA ARG A 704 -10.38 -56.81 10.47
C ARG A 704 -10.83 -58.02 9.64
N TYR A 705 -9.88 -58.65 8.95
CA TYR A 705 -10.17 -59.82 8.13
C TYR A 705 -10.59 -61.02 8.98
N ASN A 706 -11.71 -61.63 8.61
CA ASN A 706 -12.17 -62.92 9.11
C ASN A 706 -12.53 -63.86 7.94
N SER A 707 -12.46 -65.17 8.17
CA SER A 707 -12.67 -66.18 7.11
C SER A 707 -14.11 -66.28 6.59
N THR A 708 -15.05 -65.52 7.15
CA THR A 708 -16.48 -65.55 6.77
C THR A 708 -16.89 -64.40 5.87
N GLN A 709 -16.05 -63.38 5.69
CA GLN A 709 -16.32 -62.24 4.80
C GLN A 709 -16.15 -62.60 3.32
N LYS A 710 -16.93 -61.92 2.45
CA LYS A 710 -16.81 -62.03 0.98
C LYS A 710 -15.51 -61.36 0.54
N ILE A 711 -14.58 -62.12 -0.05
CA ILE A 711 -13.26 -61.62 -0.44
C ILE A 711 -13.17 -61.13 -1.89
N ILE A 712 -14.22 -61.33 -2.70
CA ILE A 712 -14.26 -60.91 -4.10
C ILE A 712 -15.48 -60.02 -4.29
N ASP A 713 -15.31 -58.86 -4.95
CA ASP A 713 -16.42 -57.98 -5.30
C ASP A 713 -17.22 -58.51 -6.52
N ASP A 714 -18.23 -57.77 -6.96
CA ASP A 714 -19.07 -58.18 -8.10
C ASP A 714 -18.34 -58.12 -9.46
N ASP A 715 -17.18 -57.44 -9.52
CA ASP A 715 -16.34 -57.30 -10.70
C ASP A 715 -15.11 -58.24 -10.68
N GLY A 716 -15.04 -59.17 -9.71
CA GLY A 716 -13.96 -60.15 -9.60
C GLY A 716 -12.69 -59.65 -8.89
N ILE A 717 -12.70 -58.47 -8.29
CA ILE A 717 -11.56 -57.86 -7.59
C ILE A 717 -11.44 -58.44 -6.18
N ASN A 718 -10.21 -58.80 -5.79
CA ASN A 718 -9.91 -59.27 -4.45
C ASN A 718 -9.91 -58.10 -3.44
N LEU A 719 -10.83 -58.15 -2.48
CA LEU A 719 -11.03 -57.16 -1.43
C LEU A 719 -10.12 -57.38 -0.22
N LYS A 720 -9.46 -58.53 -0.11
CA LYS A 720 -8.51 -58.82 0.96
C LYS A 720 -7.18 -58.11 0.68
N ILE A 721 -6.75 -57.26 1.62
CA ILE A 721 -5.53 -56.45 1.47
C ILE A 721 -4.31 -57.18 2.01
N ASN A 722 -4.43 -57.78 3.20
CA ASN A 722 -3.40 -58.64 3.80
C ASN A 722 -4.03 -59.65 4.77
N GLU A 723 -3.23 -60.38 5.56
CA GLU A 723 -3.75 -61.35 6.54
C GLU A 723 -4.63 -60.74 7.64
N ASN A 724 -4.58 -59.43 7.87
CA ASN A 724 -5.26 -58.74 8.96
C ASN A 724 -6.41 -57.81 8.49
N PHE A 725 -6.44 -57.39 7.23
CA PHE A 725 -7.36 -56.36 6.73
C PHE A 725 -8.07 -56.74 5.43
N ILE A 726 -9.35 -56.35 5.36
CA ILE A 726 -10.21 -56.43 4.18
C ILE A 726 -10.88 -55.07 3.95
N ILE A 727 -11.20 -54.74 2.69
CA ILE A 727 -12.02 -53.59 2.32
C ILE A 727 -13.48 -54.03 2.21
N VAL A 728 -14.39 -53.28 2.82
CA VAL A 728 -15.84 -53.49 2.71
C VAL A 728 -16.48 -52.33 1.94
N PRO A 729 -16.93 -52.54 0.69
CA PRO A 729 -17.59 -51.51 -0.10
C PRO A 729 -18.93 -51.03 0.49
N ASP A 730 -19.24 -49.77 0.22
CA ASP A 730 -20.52 -49.09 0.44
C ASP A 730 -21.12 -48.70 -0.93
N ASP A 731 -22.36 -48.24 -0.94
CA ASP A 731 -23.11 -47.84 -2.14
C ASP A 731 -22.84 -46.40 -2.59
N ASN A 732 -22.16 -45.60 -1.76
CA ASN A 732 -21.87 -44.19 -2.03
C ASN A 732 -20.62 -44.01 -2.90
N GLU A 733 -20.56 -42.92 -3.68
CA GLU A 733 -19.34 -42.50 -4.37
C GLU A 733 -18.80 -41.19 -3.81
N VAL A 734 -17.48 -41.07 -3.75
CA VAL A 734 -16.77 -39.90 -3.20
C VAL A 734 -15.74 -39.41 -4.21
N PRO A 735 -15.66 -38.09 -4.47
CA PRO A 735 -14.60 -37.53 -5.29
C PRO A 735 -13.27 -37.53 -4.52
N TRP A 736 -12.26 -38.23 -5.02
CA TRP A 736 -10.96 -38.37 -4.39
C TRP A 736 -9.80 -38.41 -5.40
N PHE A 737 -8.58 -38.51 -4.87
CA PHE A 737 -7.33 -38.52 -5.63
C PHE A 737 -6.60 -39.86 -5.46
N ASP A 738 -6.16 -40.45 -6.56
CA ASP A 738 -5.48 -41.74 -6.55
C ASP A 738 -3.98 -41.56 -6.31
N HIS A 739 -3.55 -41.80 -5.05
CA HIS A 739 -2.16 -41.64 -4.65
C HIS A 739 -1.17 -42.55 -5.39
N ASP A 740 -1.63 -43.65 -5.98
CA ASP A 740 -0.76 -44.60 -6.70
C ASP A 740 -0.45 -44.12 -8.14
N LYS A 741 -1.14 -43.06 -8.62
CA LYS A 741 -0.87 -42.43 -9.92
C LYS A 741 0.13 -41.28 -9.75
N ASN A 742 1.42 -41.60 -9.88
CA ASN A 742 2.58 -40.71 -9.69
C ASN A 742 2.74 -39.59 -10.75
N ASP A 743 1.66 -39.11 -11.38
CA ASP A 743 1.76 -38.19 -12.51
C ASP A 743 1.83 -36.71 -12.09
N LEU A 744 1.52 -36.39 -10.82
CA LEU A 744 1.48 -35.01 -10.33
C LEU A 744 2.84 -34.31 -10.37
N GLU A 745 3.93 -35.01 -10.05
CA GLU A 745 5.28 -34.43 -10.07
C GLU A 745 5.79 -34.14 -11.49
N GLN A 746 5.17 -34.74 -12.51
CA GLN A 746 5.54 -34.56 -13.92
C GLN A 746 4.73 -33.44 -14.59
N ASN A 747 3.67 -32.95 -13.95
CA ASN A 747 2.81 -31.92 -14.51
C ASN A 747 3.45 -30.53 -14.32
N THR A 748 3.92 -29.93 -15.42
CA THR A 748 4.62 -28.63 -15.42
C THR A 748 3.73 -27.44 -15.05
N TYR A 749 2.41 -27.63 -15.00
CA TYR A 749 1.46 -26.58 -14.60
C TYR A 749 1.24 -26.52 -13.09
N LEU A 750 1.51 -27.62 -12.38
CA LEU A 750 1.44 -27.66 -10.92
C LEU A 750 2.69 -27.03 -10.30
N ASN A 751 2.49 -26.18 -9.29
CA ASN A 751 3.60 -25.60 -8.51
C ASN A 751 3.29 -25.69 -7.00
N PRO A 752 3.50 -26.86 -6.38
CA PRO A 752 3.10 -27.08 -5.00
C PRO A 752 3.93 -26.26 -4.00
N LEU A 753 3.27 -25.77 -2.95
CA LEU A 753 3.94 -25.21 -1.78
C LEU A 753 4.36 -26.33 -0.84
N LYS A 754 5.67 -26.54 -0.70
CA LYS A 754 6.24 -27.49 0.26
C LYS A 754 6.57 -26.77 1.56
N ILE A 755 5.92 -27.18 2.64
CA ILE A 755 5.99 -26.50 3.94
C ILE A 755 6.46 -27.48 4.99
N THR A 756 7.38 -27.05 5.85
CA THR A 756 7.65 -27.71 7.12
C THR A 756 7.19 -26.78 8.23
N LEU A 757 6.25 -27.27 9.03
CA LEU A 757 5.68 -26.59 10.17
C LEU A 757 6.35 -27.12 11.44
N GLU A 758 7.08 -26.23 12.11
CA GLU A 758 7.89 -26.54 13.28
C GLU A 758 7.06 -26.52 14.57
N SER A 759 7.58 -27.13 15.65
CA SER A 759 7.00 -26.96 16.99
C SER A 759 6.95 -25.48 17.38
N ASN A 760 5.85 -25.06 18.01
CA ASN A 760 5.52 -23.65 18.31
C ASN A 760 5.12 -22.78 17.09
N GLU A 761 4.82 -23.39 15.94
CA GLU A 761 4.26 -22.69 14.77
C GLU A 761 2.78 -23.03 14.54
N LEU A 762 2.05 -22.03 14.03
CA LEU A 762 0.65 -22.13 13.63
C LEU A 762 0.53 -21.88 12.11
N LEU A 763 0.02 -22.84 11.35
CA LEU A 763 -0.31 -22.63 9.93
C LEU A 763 -1.78 -22.23 9.80
N TYR A 764 -2.06 -21.12 9.13
CA TYR A 764 -3.36 -20.89 8.52
C TYR A 764 -3.38 -21.54 7.14
N LEU A 765 -4.19 -22.58 7.00
CA LEU A 765 -4.49 -23.30 5.77
C LEU A 765 -5.91 -22.90 5.33
N PRO A 766 -6.05 -22.11 4.25
CA PRO A 766 -7.35 -21.62 3.82
C PRO A 766 -8.25 -22.75 3.34
N SER A 767 -9.56 -22.52 3.42
CA SER A 767 -10.55 -23.45 2.89
C SER A 767 -10.29 -23.80 1.42
N LEU A 768 -10.62 -25.04 1.05
CA LEU A 768 -10.53 -25.61 -0.30
C LEU A 768 -9.12 -25.80 -0.89
N TRP A 769 -8.07 -25.46 -0.16
CA TRP A 769 -6.70 -25.80 -0.59
C TRP A 769 -6.47 -27.31 -0.55
N PHE A 770 -5.93 -27.85 -1.64
CA PHE A 770 -5.59 -29.27 -1.68
C PHE A 770 -4.27 -29.50 -0.98
N HIS A 771 -4.17 -30.58 -0.20
CA HIS A 771 -2.99 -30.84 0.58
C HIS A 771 -2.73 -32.31 0.89
N THR A 772 -1.45 -32.65 1.02
CA THR A 772 -0.98 -33.87 1.69
C THR A 772 -0.23 -33.48 2.95
N VAL A 773 -0.31 -34.32 3.98
CA VAL A 773 0.32 -34.09 5.28
C VAL A 773 1.11 -35.34 5.68
N GLN A 774 2.37 -35.11 5.99
CA GLN A 774 3.29 -36.08 6.58
C GLN A 774 3.84 -35.52 7.89
N GLN A 775 4.49 -36.36 8.68
CA GLN A 775 5.04 -35.95 9.97
C GLN A 775 6.28 -36.74 10.35
N ASP A 776 7.06 -36.19 11.27
CA ASP A 776 8.30 -36.82 11.73
C ASP A 776 8.09 -37.89 12.80
N SER A 777 9.13 -38.72 12.96
CA SER A 777 9.29 -39.77 13.98
C SER A 777 10.16 -39.24 15.15
N PRO A 778 10.01 -39.71 16.41
CA PRO A 778 9.19 -40.83 16.87
C PRO A 778 7.71 -40.50 17.15
N MET A 779 7.37 -39.23 17.39
CA MET A 779 5.98 -38.82 17.64
C MET A 779 5.81 -37.34 17.35
N THR A 780 4.71 -37.01 16.68
CA THR A 780 4.26 -35.64 16.40
C THR A 780 2.88 -35.42 17.02
N ILE A 781 2.69 -34.27 17.68
CA ILE A 781 1.43 -33.86 18.30
C ILE A 781 1.04 -32.50 17.72
N ALA A 782 -0.17 -32.42 17.19
CA ALA A 782 -0.73 -31.19 16.67
C ALA A 782 -2.20 -31.02 17.11
N CYS A 783 -2.63 -29.77 17.19
CA CYS A 783 -4.04 -29.42 17.34
C CYS A 783 -4.48 -28.63 16.13
N ASN A 784 -5.66 -28.92 15.61
CA ASN A 784 -6.27 -28.11 14.57
C ASN A 784 -7.56 -27.44 15.07
N PHE A 785 -7.85 -26.26 14.54
CA PHE A 785 -9.05 -25.49 14.82
C PHE A 785 -9.72 -25.25 13.47
N TRP A 786 -10.92 -25.78 13.31
CA TRP A 786 -11.74 -25.60 12.13
C TRP A 786 -12.77 -24.52 12.38
N TYR A 787 -12.78 -23.54 11.49
CA TYR A 787 -13.84 -22.56 11.36
C TYR A 787 -14.53 -22.82 10.02
N ASP A 788 -15.85 -22.82 10.01
CA ASP A 788 -16.62 -22.98 8.78
C ASP A 788 -16.21 -21.92 7.76
N MET A 789 -16.17 -22.32 6.49
CA MET A 789 -15.84 -21.37 5.44
C MET A 789 -17.04 -20.46 5.17
N GLU A 790 -16.78 -19.20 4.81
CA GLU A 790 -17.83 -18.41 4.18
C GLU A 790 -18.08 -18.98 2.78
N TYR A 791 -19.31 -19.41 2.52
CA TYR A 791 -19.78 -19.88 1.20
C TYR A 791 -19.93 -18.71 0.21
N ASP A 792 -18.81 -18.05 -0.06
CA ASP A 792 -18.68 -16.80 -0.81
C ASP A 792 -18.14 -17.05 -2.23
N ILE A 793 -17.43 -16.07 -2.78
CA ILE A 793 -16.80 -16.18 -4.09
C ILE A 793 -15.83 -17.37 -4.22
N LYS A 794 -15.18 -17.79 -3.12
CA LYS A 794 -14.25 -18.94 -3.12
C LYS A 794 -14.98 -20.23 -3.43
N TRP A 795 -16.13 -20.43 -2.77
CA TRP A 795 -16.99 -21.59 -3.01
C TRP A 795 -17.58 -21.58 -4.42
N ASN A 796 -18.07 -20.42 -4.88
CA ASN A 796 -18.62 -20.28 -6.22
C ASN A 796 -17.58 -20.60 -7.30
N TYR A 797 -16.34 -20.13 -7.11
CA TYR A 797 -15.22 -20.43 -7.99
C TYR A 797 -14.91 -21.94 -8.03
N TYR A 798 -14.81 -22.58 -6.85
CA TYR A 798 -14.55 -24.02 -6.78
C TYR A 798 -15.67 -24.84 -7.44
N GLN A 799 -16.94 -24.49 -7.21
CA GLN A 799 -18.08 -25.15 -7.86
C GLN A 799 -18.08 -24.95 -9.37
N PHE A 800 -17.73 -23.75 -9.84
CA PHE A 800 -17.56 -23.48 -11.27
C PHE A 800 -16.49 -24.40 -11.87
N MET A 801 -15.31 -24.47 -11.26
CA MET A 801 -14.21 -25.34 -11.71
C MET A 801 -14.61 -26.82 -11.70
N SER A 802 -15.15 -27.32 -10.60
CA SER A 802 -15.59 -28.72 -10.45
C SER A 802 -16.63 -29.10 -11.50
N ASN A 803 -17.64 -28.25 -11.72
CA ASN A 803 -18.68 -28.53 -12.71
C ASN A 803 -18.15 -28.46 -14.15
N THR A 804 -17.22 -27.55 -14.43
CA THR A 804 -16.59 -27.43 -15.75
C THR A 804 -15.78 -28.68 -16.08
N ILE A 805 -14.97 -29.18 -15.13
CA ILE A 805 -14.20 -30.42 -15.26
C ILE A 805 -15.13 -31.62 -15.48
N LYS A 806 -16.22 -31.71 -14.71
CA LYS A 806 -17.22 -32.77 -14.88
C LYS A 806 -17.87 -32.76 -16.26
N GLN A 807 -18.18 -31.58 -16.81
CA GLN A 807 -18.76 -31.47 -18.15
C GLN A 807 -17.77 -31.88 -19.24
N LYS A 808 -16.51 -31.44 -19.14
CA LYS A 808 -15.45 -31.82 -20.09
C LYS A 808 -15.25 -33.34 -20.14
N ARG A 809 -15.11 -33.99 -18.98
CA ARG A 809 -14.93 -35.46 -18.92
C ARG A 809 -16.11 -36.21 -19.54
N LYS A 810 -17.34 -35.78 -19.27
CA LYS A 810 -18.54 -36.34 -19.93
C LYS A 810 -18.54 -36.16 -21.45
N SER A 811 -17.87 -35.14 -21.97
CA SER A 811 -17.74 -34.91 -23.41
C SER A 811 -16.64 -35.78 -24.03
N GLU A 812 -15.54 -36.01 -23.31
CA GLU A 812 -14.45 -36.91 -23.71
C GLU A 812 -14.91 -38.37 -23.72
N GLU A 813 -15.63 -38.82 -22.69
CA GLU A 813 -16.23 -40.16 -22.61
C GLU A 813 -17.27 -40.43 -23.71
N LYS A 814 -17.87 -39.39 -24.29
CA LYS A 814 -18.79 -39.51 -25.44
C LYS A 814 -18.05 -39.53 -26.79
N ARG A 815 -16.80 -39.07 -26.82
CA ARG A 815 -15.94 -39.04 -28.02
C ARG A 815 -15.14 -40.35 -28.18
N THR A 816 -14.83 -41.03 -27.08
CA THR A 816 -14.26 -42.40 -27.02
C THR A 816 -15.35 -43.47 -27.08
#